data_AF-Q9HGH4-F1
#
_entry.id   AF-Q9HGH4-F1
#
_cell.length_a   1.000
_cell.length_b   1.000
_cell.length_c   1.000
_cell.angle_alpha   90.00
_cell.angle_beta   90.00
_cell.angle_gamma   90.00
#
_symmetry.space_group_name_H-M   'P 1'
#
loop_
_entity.id
_entity.type
_entity.pdbx_description
1 polymer ?
#
loop_
_entity_poly.entity_id
_entity_poly.type
_entity_poly.pdbx_seq_one_letter_code
_entity_poly.pdbx_strand_id
1 'polypeptide(L)'
;TESMVFKEVTIVPGLYKIFDEILVNAADNKIRDPSMKNIRVKIDAENNIIEVMNDGKGIPVEMHTKENMYIPELIFGNLLTSSNYDDNEKKVTGGRNGFGAKLCNIFSTQFEVETADLNMGKLYKQSWTNNMSNVSKPKITTLKTKKEYTKITFRPDLSKFDMDCLDNDLLSVLRRRVYDLCGTVKNCNIYLNEKRLNISSFKSYVEMYVKAIKERSPEPEPQDGTIKNFTTIVHEVFNDRWEVAFAVSDGSFNQVSFVNSIATTSGGTHVKYVSDQIINKLVETLSKKEKGKKKLMIKPQEVRDNMFLFINCLIENPAFTSQTKEQLTTKVSQFGGKDKFVANDNLINRILKTSIVEKIRAIANANEDKALQKADGSRKSRIKGQVNLVDANRAGTKDGHNCTLILTEGLSAMNLAVAGLSVVGRDYYGCFPLRGKLLNVREASADQIAKNAEINSLKQIIGLQHKKVYTAENIKSLRYGHIMIMTDQDQDGSHIKGLIINFLETSFPGLLDIPGFLLEFITPIVKVTVRARGAGGKRVIPFYTMPEFEHWRDTEGKQCRWTQKYYKGLGTSTPMEAREYFTALDRHLKRFHALQGEDKNYIDLAFSKKKADERKEWLQGFLPGTHLDPEITEIPISDFINKELILFSMSDNVRSIPSVLDGFKPGQRKVLYGCFKKKLRSEIKVAQLAGYVSENTGYHHGEQSLVPTIIGLAQNFIGSNNINVLKPNGSFGSRAAGGKDFSAARYIFTELSEITRKIFNPLDDPLYTYVQDDEQTVEPEW
;
A
#
# COMPACT_ATOMS: atom_id res chain seq x y z
N THR A 1 26.13 -28.31 25.49
CA THR A 1 26.42 -27.40 24.37
C THR A 1 26.26 -25.97 24.86
N GLU A 2 27.15 -25.05 24.48
CA GLU A 2 27.06 -23.63 24.87
C GLU A 2 26.24 -22.88 23.80
N SER A 3 24.91 -22.91 23.91
CA SER A 3 23.99 -22.20 23.01
C SER A 3 22.94 -21.43 23.81
N MET A 4 22.37 -20.38 23.20
CA MET A 4 21.16 -19.76 23.74
C MET A 4 19.98 -20.70 23.52
N VAL A 5 19.04 -20.74 24.46
CA VAL A 5 17.82 -21.57 24.38
C VAL A 5 16.65 -20.77 24.93
N PHE A 6 15.48 -20.89 24.31
CA PHE A 6 14.23 -20.40 24.87
C PHE A 6 13.73 -21.39 25.93
N LYS A 7 13.81 -20.99 27.19
CA LYS A 7 13.37 -21.80 28.34
C LYS A 7 12.50 -20.93 29.24
N GLU A 8 11.38 -21.47 29.70
CA GLU A 8 10.63 -20.88 30.81
C GLU A 8 11.44 -21.05 32.10
N VAL A 9 11.62 -19.96 32.83
CA VAL A 9 12.43 -19.91 34.06
C VAL A 9 11.71 -19.13 35.13
N THR A 10 11.86 -19.54 36.38
CA THR A 10 11.39 -18.79 37.55
C THR A 10 12.59 -18.14 38.22
N ILE A 11 12.59 -16.81 38.34
CA ILE A 11 13.69 -16.07 38.97
C ILE A 11 13.14 -14.97 39.88
N VAL A 12 13.95 -14.54 40.84
CA VAL A 12 13.70 -13.33 41.63
C VAL A 12 14.36 -12.13 40.94
N PRO A 13 13.60 -11.19 40.35
CA PRO A 13 14.18 -10.10 39.55
C PRO A 13 15.13 -9.20 40.35
N GLY A 14 14.86 -9.00 41.65
CA GLY A 14 15.72 -8.23 42.54
C GLY A 14 17.14 -8.81 42.65
N LEU A 15 17.26 -10.13 42.78
CA LEU A 15 18.54 -10.83 42.88
C LEU A 15 19.33 -10.77 41.56
N TYR A 16 18.66 -10.97 40.43
CA TYR A 16 19.26 -10.73 39.11
C TYR A 16 19.77 -9.29 38.97
N LYS A 17 18.98 -8.32 39.45
CA LYS A 17 19.30 -6.90 39.28
C LYS A 17 20.51 -6.45 40.10
N ILE A 18 20.67 -6.92 41.34
CA ILE A 18 21.86 -6.56 42.13
C ILE A 18 23.15 -7.12 41.52
N PHE A 19 23.08 -8.29 40.88
CA PHE A 19 24.19 -8.84 40.11
C PHE A 19 24.49 -8.01 38.86
N ASP A 20 23.45 -7.66 38.09
CA ASP A 20 23.56 -6.83 36.89
C ASP A 20 24.22 -5.46 37.18
N GLU A 21 23.88 -4.81 38.29
CA GLU A 21 24.50 -3.51 38.64
C GLU A 21 26.00 -3.62 38.89
N ILE A 22 26.51 -4.73 39.43
CA ILE A 22 27.96 -4.95 39.60
C ILE A 22 28.63 -5.23 38.25
N LEU A 23 27.99 -6.03 37.38
CA LEU A 23 28.50 -6.28 36.02
C LEU A 23 28.56 -5.01 35.18
N VAL A 24 27.53 -4.16 35.25
CA VAL A 24 27.49 -2.89 34.53
C VAL A 24 28.59 -1.95 35.02
N ASN A 25 28.87 -1.90 36.33
CA ASN A 25 30.00 -1.11 36.84
C ASN A 25 31.36 -1.60 36.32
N ALA A 26 31.56 -2.92 36.25
CA ALA A 26 32.76 -3.51 35.65
C ALA A 26 32.88 -3.16 34.16
N ALA A 27 31.76 -3.19 33.42
CA ALA A 27 31.71 -2.79 32.01
C ALA A 27 31.97 -1.28 31.82
N ASP A 28 31.43 -0.43 32.70
CA ASP A 28 31.66 1.02 32.71
C ASP A 28 33.16 1.35 32.88
N ASN A 29 33.91 0.51 33.59
CA ASN A 29 35.35 0.70 33.72
C ASN A 29 36.09 0.57 32.39
N LYS A 30 35.55 -0.16 31.38
CA LYS A 30 36.12 -0.17 30.02
C LYS A 30 36.05 1.20 29.34
N ILE A 31 34.99 1.95 29.62
CA ILE A 31 34.79 3.31 29.09
C ILE A 31 35.72 4.28 29.82
N ARG A 32 35.85 4.12 31.15
CA ARG A 32 36.73 4.95 31.99
C ARG A 32 38.22 4.70 31.72
N ASP A 33 38.58 3.44 31.49
CA ASP A 33 39.93 2.97 31.18
C ASP A 33 39.90 2.03 29.96
N PRO A 34 40.15 2.56 28.75
CA PRO A 34 40.23 1.75 27.54
C PRO A 34 41.29 0.65 27.57
N SER A 35 42.27 0.71 28.49
CA SER A 35 43.32 -0.28 28.63
C SER A 35 42.88 -1.57 29.34
N MET A 36 41.70 -1.57 29.98
CA MET A 36 41.10 -2.75 30.64
C MET A 36 40.97 -3.93 29.64
N LYS A 37 41.39 -5.13 30.03
CA LYS A 37 41.43 -6.31 29.14
C LYS A 37 40.60 -7.48 29.62
N ASN A 38 40.24 -7.57 30.90
CA ASN A 38 39.63 -8.75 31.47
C ASN A 38 38.53 -8.40 32.47
N ILE A 39 37.37 -9.05 32.33
CA ILE A 39 36.34 -9.15 33.36
C ILE A 39 36.20 -10.63 33.74
N ARG A 40 36.26 -10.92 35.02
CA ARG A 40 36.16 -12.28 35.59
C ARG A 40 34.96 -12.33 36.51
N VAL A 41 34.07 -13.27 36.26
CA VAL A 41 32.89 -13.52 37.07
C VAL A 41 32.99 -14.92 37.64
N LYS A 42 32.94 -15.05 38.96
CA LYS A 42 32.86 -16.33 39.66
C LYS A 42 31.53 -16.42 40.37
N ILE A 43 30.76 -17.47 40.09
CA ILE A 43 29.51 -17.80 40.74
C ILE A 43 29.73 -19.14 41.44
N ASP A 44 29.82 -19.08 42.76
CA ASP A 44 29.92 -20.22 43.66
C ASP A 44 28.52 -20.49 44.23
N ALA A 45 27.81 -21.41 43.57
CA ALA A 45 26.44 -21.78 43.95
C ALA A 45 26.37 -22.55 45.28
N GLU A 46 27.43 -23.29 45.62
CA GLU A 46 27.49 -24.08 46.86
C GLU A 46 27.55 -23.17 48.09
N ASN A 47 28.33 -22.08 47.99
CA ASN A 47 28.51 -21.13 49.08
C ASN A 47 27.63 -19.87 48.98
N ASN A 48 26.81 -19.78 47.92
CA ASN A 48 26.01 -18.62 47.54
C ASN A 48 26.85 -17.33 47.42
N ILE A 49 28.07 -17.43 46.87
CA ILE A 49 28.99 -16.30 46.72
C ILE A 49 29.12 -15.94 45.24
N ILE A 50 29.04 -14.63 44.95
CA ILE A 50 29.29 -14.08 43.63
C ILE A 50 30.47 -13.11 43.72
N GLU A 51 31.42 -13.25 42.80
CA GLU A 51 32.58 -12.38 42.67
C GLU A 51 32.66 -11.83 41.25
N VAL A 52 32.86 -10.51 41.14
CA VAL A 52 33.09 -9.81 39.89
C VAL A 52 34.38 -9.01 40.02
N MET A 53 35.34 -9.33 39.16
CA MET A 53 36.63 -8.66 39.10
C MET A 53 36.84 -8.07 37.70
N ASN A 54 37.29 -6.82 37.64
CA ASN A 54 37.82 -6.23 36.41
C ASN A 54 39.26 -5.76 36.63
N ASP A 55 40.09 -5.89 35.60
CA ASP A 55 41.39 -5.22 35.57
C ASP A 55 41.24 -3.75 35.12
N GLY A 56 42.36 -3.09 34.84
CA GLY A 56 42.40 -1.65 34.55
C GLY A 56 42.38 -0.81 35.82
N LYS A 57 42.27 0.51 35.63
CA LYS A 57 42.35 1.51 36.70
C LYS A 57 41.37 1.19 37.83
N GLY A 58 41.92 1.09 39.05
CA GLY A 58 41.14 0.81 40.25
C GLY A 58 40.37 2.02 40.78
N ILE A 59 39.86 1.88 41.99
CA ILE A 59 39.24 2.96 42.74
C ILE A 59 40.32 3.69 43.55
N PRO A 60 40.37 5.03 43.52
CA PRO A 60 41.36 5.80 44.27
C PRO A 60 41.33 5.50 45.78
N VAL A 61 42.49 5.15 46.35
CA VAL A 61 42.63 4.84 47.79
C VAL A 61 43.07 6.09 48.54
N GLU A 62 42.18 7.07 48.56
CA GLU A 62 42.38 8.37 49.21
C GLU A 62 41.15 8.78 50.03
N MET A 63 41.37 9.73 50.95
CA MET A 63 40.30 10.32 51.75
C MET A 63 39.57 11.38 50.93
N HIS A 64 38.25 11.30 50.86
CA HIS A 64 37.43 12.30 50.20
C HIS A 64 37.41 13.60 51.02
N THR A 65 37.81 14.71 50.42
CA THR A 65 38.06 15.99 51.12
C THR A 65 36.83 16.56 51.82
N LYS A 66 35.63 16.31 51.31
CA LYS A 66 34.37 16.81 51.88
C LYS A 66 33.71 15.85 52.87
N GLU A 67 33.75 14.56 52.57
CA GLU A 67 32.99 13.54 53.31
C GLU A 67 33.83 12.86 54.41
N ASN A 68 35.14 13.18 54.49
CA ASN A 68 36.06 12.72 55.52
C ASN A 68 36.10 11.19 55.71
N MET A 69 35.94 10.44 54.61
CA MET A 69 36.07 8.99 54.56
C MET A 69 36.74 8.55 53.26
N TYR A 70 37.22 7.31 53.20
CA TYR A 70 37.86 6.78 52.00
C TYR A 70 36.87 6.72 50.83
N ILE A 71 37.33 7.04 49.62
CA ILE A 71 36.47 7.01 48.42
C ILE A 71 35.79 5.64 48.21
N PRO A 72 36.48 4.47 48.36
CA PRO A 72 35.81 3.17 48.30
C PRO A 72 34.68 3.01 49.32
N GLU A 73 34.88 3.46 50.56
CA GLU A 73 33.86 3.42 51.61
C GLU A 73 32.66 4.30 51.25
N LEU A 74 32.92 5.49 50.73
CA LEU A 74 31.89 6.44 50.31
C LEU A 74 31.01 5.84 49.20
N ILE A 75 31.62 5.34 48.12
CA ILE A 75 30.86 4.95 46.92
C ILE A 75 30.17 3.58 47.03
N PHE A 76 30.53 2.76 48.01
CA PHE A 76 29.93 1.43 48.25
C PHE A 76 29.13 1.31 49.56
N GLY A 77 29.36 2.20 50.53
CA GLY A 77 28.70 2.19 51.84
C GLY A 77 27.64 3.28 52.03
N ASN A 78 27.60 4.31 51.17
CA ASN A 78 26.66 5.44 51.32
C ASN A 78 25.77 5.58 50.08
N LEU A 79 24.46 5.69 50.30
CA LEU A 79 23.49 5.93 49.22
C LEU A 79 23.73 7.28 48.55
N LEU A 80 23.24 7.44 47.31
CA LEU A 80 23.34 8.69 46.56
C LEU A 80 24.79 9.16 46.33
N THR A 81 25.69 8.22 46.04
CA THR A 81 27.08 8.50 45.68
C THR A 81 27.38 7.98 44.28
N SER A 82 27.89 8.87 43.42
CA SER A 82 28.15 8.61 41.99
C SER A 82 29.12 9.63 41.42
N SER A 83 29.94 9.21 40.46
CA SER A 83 30.75 10.12 39.62
C SER A 83 29.95 10.78 38.49
N ASN A 84 28.67 10.40 38.33
CA ASN A 84 27.85 10.72 37.16
C ASN A 84 26.71 11.71 37.45
N TYR A 85 26.85 12.54 38.49
CA TYR A 85 25.86 13.57 38.85
C TYR A 85 25.95 14.84 37.99
N ASP A 86 27.13 15.15 37.45
CA ASP A 86 27.26 16.28 36.53
C ASP A 86 26.79 15.88 35.12
N ASP A 87 25.55 16.24 34.80
CA ASP A 87 24.92 16.01 33.49
C ASP A 87 25.39 16.99 32.39
N ASN A 88 26.22 17.99 32.73
CA ASN A 88 26.89 18.83 31.74
C ASN A 88 27.93 18.01 30.96
N GLU A 89 28.57 17.05 31.62
CA GLU A 89 29.45 16.08 30.97
C GLU A 89 28.61 15.02 30.25
N LYS A 90 28.84 14.84 28.95
CA LYS A 90 28.12 13.87 28.12
C LYS A 90 28.74 12.49 28.27
N LYS A 91 28.21 11.71 29.23
CA LYS A 91 28.72 10.38 29.59
C LYS A 91 27.94 9.28 28.89
N VAL A 92 28.64 8.22 28.51
CA VAL A 92 28.08 6.99 27.91
C VAL A 92 28.23 5.78 28.85
N THR A 93 28.17 6.04 30.16
CA THR A 93 28.19 5.02 31.22
C THR A 93 26.77 4.55 31.58
N GLY A 94 26.66 3.37 32.16
CA GLY A 94 25.40 2.80 32.66
C GLY A 94 25.02 3.24 34.07
N GLY A 95 26.00 3.62 34.90
CA GLY A 95 25.77 4.26 36.19
C GLY A 95 25.21 5.67 36.04
N ARG A 96 24.03 5.96 36.61
CA ARG A 96 23.43 7.32 36.58
C ARG A 96 23.10 7.81 37.98
N ASN A 97 22.24 7.07 38.67
CA ASN A 97 21.58 7.55 39.89
C ASN A 97 22.38 7.33 41.19
N GLY A 98 23.51 6.60 41.14
CA GLY A 98 24.34 6.37 42.33
C GLY A 98 23.78 5.36 43.34
N PHE A 99 22.94 4.42 42.90
CA PHE A 99 22.35 3.38 43.77
C PHE A 99 22.96 1.99 43.60
N GLY A 100 23.33 1.58 42.38
CA GLY A 100 23.55 0.18 42.00
C GLY A 100 24.39 -0.65 42.96
N ALA A 101 25.63 -0.24 43.21
CA ALA A 101 26.51 -1.00 44.09
C ALA A 101 26.06 -1.04 45.57
N LYS A 102 25.39 0.01 46.03
CA LYS A 102 24.80 0.07 47.38
C LYS A 102 23.58 -0.83 47.50
N LEU A 103 22.75 -0.91 46.46
CA LEU A 103 21.62 -1.85 46.45
C LEU A 103 22.14 -3.29 46.56
N CYS A 104 23.23 -3.62 45.85
CA CYS A 104 23.87 -4.92 46.02
C CYS A 104 24.34 -5.15 47.46
N ASN A 105 24.99 -4.16 48.08
CA ASN A 105 25.41 -4.23 49.49
C ASN A 105 24.23 -4.39 50.46
N ILE A 106 23.17 -3.59 50.32
CA ILE A 106 21.94 -3.64 51.13
C ILE A 106 21.27 -5.02 51.04
N PHE A 107 21.24 -5.64 49.86
CA PHE A 107 20.63 -6.94 49.65
C PHE A 107 21.61 -8.12 49.82
N SER A 108 22.74 -7.89 50.50
CA SER A 108 23.74 -8.93 50.80
C SER A 108 23.93 -9.11 52.30
N THR A 109 24.12 -10.36 52.75
CA THR A 109 24.56 -10.65 54.13
C THR A 109 26.03 -10.27 54.33
N GLN A 110 26.81 -10.35 53.25
CA GLN A 110 28.22 -9.96 53.21
C GLN A 110 28.52 -9.30 51.87
N PHE A 111 29.21 -8.17 51.89
CA PHE A 111 29.68 -7.46 50.71
C PHE A 111 31.12 -7.00 50.95
N GLU A 112 32.03 -7.29 50.02
CA GLU A 112 33.45 -6.99 50.14
C GLU A 112 33.95 -6.28 48.89
N VAL A 113 34.75 -5.24 49.13
CA VAL A 113 35.46 -4.47 48.10
C VAL A 113 36.94 -4.68 48.30
N GLU A 114 37.62 -5.08 47.23
CA GLU A 114 39.08 -5.15 47.16
C GLU A 114 39.55 -4.39 45.91
N THR A 115 40.39 -3.37 46.08
CA THR A 115 40.87 -2.54 44.97
C THR A 115 42.36 -2.25 45.10
N ALA A 116 43.05 -2.31 43.97
CA ALA A 116 44.46 -1.95 43.85
C ALA A 116 44.59 -0.62 43.09
N ASP A 117 45.14 0.39 43.76
CA ASP A 117 45.39 1.72 43.19
C ASP A 117 46.89 1.95 43.04
N LEU A 118 47.35 2.00 41.79
CA LEU A 118 48.76 2.18 41.48
C LEU A 118 49.23 3.61 41.74
N ASN A 119 48.34 4.61 41.64
CA ASN A 119 48.69 6.02 41.85
C ASN A 119 49.07 6.28 43.32
N MET A 120 48.33 5.66 44.24
CA MET A 120 48.61 5.74 45.67
C MET A 120 49.52 4.63 46.18
N GLY A 121 49.84 3.64 45.34
CA GLY A 121 50.65 2.47 45.70
C GLY A 121 50.02 1.61 46.81
N LYS A 122 48.68 1.56 46.88
CA LYS A 122 47.93 0.94 47.99
C LYS A 122 46.98 -0.15 47.50
N LEU A 123 46.86 -1.20 48.31
CA LEU A 123 45.80 -2.20 48.24
C LEU A 123 44.81 -1.93 49.37
N TYR A 124 43.54 -1.81 49.01
CA TYR A 124 42.43 -1.53 49.93
C TYR A 124 41.48 -2.72 49.98
N LYS A 125 41.07 -3.11 51.18
CA LYS A 125 40.05 -4.13 51.41
C LYS A 125 39.09 -3.70 52.53
N GLN A 126 37.80 -3.73 52.27
CA GLN A 126 36.76 -3.42 53.26
C GLN A 126 35.54 -4.31 53.07
N SER A 127 34.89 -4.67 54.17
CA SER A 127 33.74 -5.55 54.17
C SER A 127 32.57 -4.93 54.93
N TRP A 128 31.37 -5.15 54.42
CA TRP A 128 30.09 -4.84 55.04
C TRP A 128 29.34 -6.13 55.34
N THR A 129 28.58 -6.12 56.43
CA THR A 129 27.71 -7.24 56.83
C THR A 129 26.34 -6.74 57.25
N ASN A 130 25.37 -7.65 57.31
CA ASN A 130 23.99 -7.38 57.74
C ASN A 130 23.37 -6.23 56.93
N ASN A 131 23.26 -6.39 55.61
CA ASN A 131 22.55 -5.45 54.75
C ASN A 131 23.12 -4.02 54.79
N MET A 132 24.46 -3.89 54.71
CA MET A 132 25.20 -2.62 54.78
C MET A 132 25.20 -1.92 56.17
N SER A 133 24.52 -2.46 57.19
CA SER A 133 24.44 -1.81 58.51
C SER A 133 25.76 -1.82 59.30
N ASN A 134 26.57 -2.86 59.12
CA ASN A 134 27.84 -3.01 59.79
C ASN A 134 28.98 -2.86 58.78
N VAL A 135 29.94 -1.98 59.06
CA VAL A 135 31.13 -1.72 58.24
C VAL A 135 32.41 -2.05 59.00
N SER A 136 33.32 -2.80 58.40
CA SER A 136 34.64 -3.05 58.96
C SER A 136 35.55 -1.84 58.78
N LYS A 137 36.55 -1.68 59.64
CA LYS A 137 37.66 -0.75 59.34
C LYS A 137 38.36 -1.22 58.06
N PRO A 138 38.76 -0.30 57.16
CA PRO A 138 39.44 -0.69 55.94
C PRO A 138 40.85 -1.21 56.22
N LYS A 139 41.20 -2.35 55.65
CA LYS A 139 42.55 -2.92 55.69
C LYS A 139 43.33 -2.39 54.50
N ILE A 140 44.27 -1.48 54.77
CA ILE A 140 45.12 -0.84 53.76
C ILE A 140 46.54 -1.37 53.87
N THR A 141 47.10 -1.84 52.76
CA THR A 141 48.47 -2.37 52.69
C THR A 141 49.21 -1.82 51.47
N THR A 142 50.54 -1.90 51.46
CA THR A 142 51.34 -1.49 50.30
C THR A 142 51.10 -2.42 49.11
N LEU A 143 50.87 -1.85 47.93
CA LEU A 143 50.70 -2.60 46.70
C LEU A 143 52.04 -3.18 46.23
N LYS A 144 52.14 -4.52 46.18
CA LYS A 144 53.37 -5.24 45.80
C LYS A 144 53.52 -5.48 44.29
N THR A 145 52.46 -5.24 43.51
CA THR A 145 52.42 -5.57 42.08
C THR A 145 52.04 -4.33 41.28
N LYS A 146 52.46 -4.26 40.02
CA LYS A 146 52.06 -3.16 39.11
C LYS A 146 50.67 -3.36 38.48
N LYS A 147 49.83 -4.23 39.04
CA LYS A 147 48.51 -4.55 38.50
C LYS A 147 47.42 -3.83 39.29
N GLU A 148 46.62 -3.04 38.59
CA GLU A 148 45.40 -2.45 39.11
C GLU A 148 44.21 -3.37 38.84
N TYR A 149 43.24 -3.36 39.75
CA TYR A 149 41.98 -4.08 39.61
C TYR A 149 40.96 -3.56 40.62
N THR A 150 39.69 -3.90 40.38
CA THR A 150 38.63 -3.82 41.36
C THR A 150 37.92 -5.17 41.41
N LYS A 151 37.73 -5.70 42.61
CA LYS A 151 37.07 -6.97 42.88
C LYS A 151 35.97 -6.74 43.90
N ILE A 152 34.76 -7.14 43.54
CA ILE A 152 33.58 -7.07 44.38
C ILE A 152 33.13 -8.50 44.64
N THR A 153 33.05 -8.87 45.91
CA THR A 153 32.58 -10.18 46.35
C THR A 153 31.36 -9.99 47.23
N PHE A 154 30.25 -10.65 46.93
CA PHE A 154 29.03 -10.52 47.72
C PHE A 154 28.32 -11.85 47.90
N ARG A 155 27.68 -12.01 49.06
CA ARG A 155 26.77 -13.11 49.38
C ARG A 155 25.36 -12.52 49.51
N PRO A 156 24.47 -12.78 48.53
CA PRO A 156 23.11 -12.29 48.57
C PRO A 156 22.38 -12.75 49.84
N ASP A 157 21.51 -11.89 50.36
CA ASP A 157 20.60 -12.24 51.45
C ASP A 157 19.40 -13.00 50.90
N LEU A 158 19.60 -14.29 50.63
CA LEU A 158 18.61 -15.15 49.98
C LEU A 158 17.29 -15.23 50.77
N SER A 159 17.33 -15.04 52.10
CA SER A 159 16.13 -14.98 52.93
C SER A 159 15.19 -13.84 52.54
N LYS A 160 15.73 -12.69 52.11
CA LYS A 160 14.94 -11.55 51.60
C LYS A 160 14.40 -11.76 50.19
N PHE A 161 14.88 -12.79 49.51
CA PHE A 161 14.44 -13.18 48.18
C PHE A 161 13.57 -14.43 48.20
N ASP A 162 13.21 -14.95 49.39
CA ASP A 162 12.47 -16.20 49.56
C ASP A 162 13.16 -17.38 48.85
N MET A 163 14.51 -17.46 48.97
CA MET A 163 15.34 -18.51 48.36
C MET A 163 16.27 -19.15 49.40
N ASP A 164 16.56 -20.45 49.23
CA ASP A 164 17.53 -21.18 50.05
C ASP A 164 18.91 -21.29 49.39
N CYS A 165 18.93 -21.32 48.05
CA CYS A 165 20.15 -21.45 47.26
C CYS A 165 20.01 -20.76 45.90
N LEU A 166 21.14 -20.54 45.22
CA LEU A 166 21.15 -20.11 43.82
C LEU A 166 20.73 -21.27 42.90
N ASP A 167 19.43 -21.40 42.64
CA ASP A 167 18.88 -22.48 41.81
C ASP A 167 19.33 -22.43 40.33
N ASN A 168 19.05 -23.51 39.60
CA ASN A 168 19.47 -23.66 38.20
C ASN A 168 18.85 -22.63 37.25
N ASP A 169 17.63 -22.16 37.53
CA ASP A 169 16.94 -21.20 36.68
C ASP A 169 17.59 -19.82 36.81
N LEU A 170 17.81 -19.35 38.03
CA LEU A 170 18.56 -18.13 38.29
C LEU A 170 19.99 -18.22 37.74
N LEU A 171 20.70 -19.32 38.00
CA LEU A 171 22.05 -19.53 37.47
C LEU A 171 22.08 -19.44 35.94
N SER A 172 21.08 -19.98 35.25
CA SER A 172 21.01 -19.88 33.78
C SER A 172 20.93 -18.43 33.30
N VAL A 173 20.16 -17.58 33.99
CA VAL A 173 19.98 -16.17 33.67
C VAL A 173 21.22 -15.34 34.03
N LEU A 174 21.84 -15.59 35.19
CA LEU A 174 23.09 -14.94 35.59
C LEU A 174 24.21 -15.26 34.60
N ARG A 175 24.35 -16.54 34.21
CA ARG A 175 25.34 -16.97 33.21
C ARG A 175 25.07 -16.31 31.86
N ARG A 176 23.83 -16.32 31.37
CA ARG A 176 23.46 -15.61 30.13
C ARG A 176 23.88 -14.14 30.18
N ARG A 177 23.66 -13.47 31.32
CA ARG A 177 24.03 -12.07 31.48
C ARG A 177 25.54 -11.81 31.44
N VAL A 178 26.36 -12.77 31.86
CA VAL A 178 27.83 -12.72 31.64
C VAL A 178 28.15 -12.87 30.16
N TYR A 179 27.46 -13.75 29.43
CA TYR A 179 27.62 -13.88 27.97
C TYR A 179 27.24 -12.59 27.22
N ASP A 180 26.25 -11.84 27.72
CA ASP A 180 25.89 -10.53 27.15
C ASP A 180 27.10 -9.58 27.12
N LEU A 181 27.99 -9.62 28.13
CA LEU A 181 29.20 -8.79 28.15
C LEU A 181 30.16 -9.10 27.01
N CYS A 182 30.21 -10.35 26.53
CA CYS A 182 31.02 -10.71 25.36
C CYS A 182 30.54 -10.00 24.09
N GLY A 183 29.25 -9.72 24.00
CA GLY A 183 28.66 -8.97 22.90
C GLY A 183 28.80 -7.45 23.06
N THR A 184 28.65 -6.94 24.28
CA THR A 184 28.55 -5.49 24.51
C THR A 184 29.89 -4.80 24.78
N VAL A 185 30.83 -5.49 25.44
CA VAL A 185 32.11 -4.91 25.87
C VAL A 185 33.19 -5.19 24.82
N LYS A 186 33.48 -4.19 24.00
CA LYS A 186 34.50 -4.30 22.93
C LYS A 186 35.90 -4.49 23.51
N ASN A 187 36.71 -5.35 22.89
CA ASN A 187 38.12 -5.56 23.22
C ASN A 187 38.37 -5.95 24.69
N CYS A 188 37.53 -6.83 25.24
CA CYS A 188 37.66 -7.36 26.61
C CYS A 188 37.44 -8.88 26.63
N ASN A 189 38.26 -9.59 27.40
CA ASN A 189 38.10 -11.03 27.62
C ASN A 189 37.21 -11.26 28.84
N ILE A 190 36.12 -12.00 28.64
CA ILE A 190 35.18 -12.33 29.70
C ILE A 190 35.44 -13.77 30.17
N TYR A 191 35.51 -13.96 31.49
CA TYR A 191 35.68 -15.27 32.12
C TYR A 191 34.50 -15.57 33.04
N LEU A 192 34.02 -16.81 33.01
CA LEU A 192 33.01 -17.34 33.91
C LEU A 192 33.57 -18.57 34.62
N ASN A 193 33.70 -18.52 35.95
CA ASN A 193 34.31 -19.57 36.77
C ASN A 193 35.68 -20.01 36.22
N GLU A 194 36.58 -19.04 36.02
CA GLU A 194 37.93 -19.19 35.44
C GLU A 194 37.98 -19.66 33.98
N LYS A 195 36.86 -20.03 33.37
CA LYS A 195 36.78 -20.40 31.95
C LYS A 195 36.58 -19.15 31.09
N ARG A 196 37.48 -18.90 30.13
CA ARG A 196 37.31 -17.84 29.12
C ARG A 196 36.14 -18.18 28.20
N LEU A 197 35.25 -17.22 27.97
CA LEU A 197 34.15 -17.34 27.02
C LEU A 197 34.65 -17.05 25.60
N ASN A 198 34.43 -17.98 24.67
CA ASN A 198 34.94 -17.92 23.29
C ASN A 198 34.02 -17.12 22.35
N ILE A 199 33.66 -15.89 22.75
CA ILE A 199 32.85 -14.96 21.96
C ILE A 199 33.61 -13.65 21.87
N SER A 200 34.04 -13.29 20.67
CA SER A 200 34.94 -12.15 20.43
C SER A 200 34.25 -10.94 19.80
N SER A 201 32.98 -11.06 19.41
CA SER A 201 32.24 -10.00 18.73
C SER A 201 30.75 -10.05 19.03
N PHE A 202 30.08 -8.90 18.87
CA PHE A 202 28.62 -8.82 18.94
C PHE A 202 27.95 -9.75 17.91
N LYS A 203 28.52 -9.88 16.71
CA LYS A 203 28.02 -10.82 15.69
C LYS A 203 28.03 -12.26 16.19
N SER A 204 29.13 -12.72 16.78
CA SER A 204 29.24 -14.08 17.33
C SER A 204 28.27 -14.32 18.50
N TYR A 205 27.99 -13.29 19.28
CA TYR A 205 26.95 -13.32 20.32
C TYR A 205 25.54 -13.49 19.70
N VAL A 206 25.20 -12.72 18.66
CA VAL A 206 23.92 -12.83 17.94
C VAL A 206 23.73 -14.21 17.29
N GLU A 207 24.81 -14.81 16.77
CA GLU A 207 24.78 -16.15 16.18
C GLU A 207 24.27 -17.23 17.15
N MET A 208 24.44 -17.05 18.47
CA MET A 208 23.90 -17.97 19.46
C MET A 208 22.36 -17.97 19.48
N TYR A 209 21.73 -16.79 19.36
CA TYR A 209 20.27 -16.65 19.37
C TYR A 209 19.63 -17.19 18.10
N VAL A 210 20.27 -16.98 16.96
CA VAL A 210 19.74 -17.44 15.67
C VAL A 210 19.76 -18.96 15.56
N LYS A 211 20.79 -19.62 16.12
CA LYS A 211 20.79 -21.09 16.25
C LYS A 211 19.59 -21.58 17.07
N ALA A 212 19.31 -20.91 18.20
CA ALA A 212 18.17 -21.22 19.06
C ALA A 212 16.82 -21.11 18.33
N ILE A 213 16.65 -20.09 17.47
CA ILE A 213 15.42 -19.91 16.68
C ILE A 213 15.27 -21.00 15.63
N LYS A 214 16.34 -21.37 14.93
CA LYS A 214 16.30 -22.45 13.94
C LYS A 214 15.92 -23.79 14.56
N GLU A 215 16.41 -24.07 15.77
CA GLU A 215 16.06 -25.29 16.51
C GLU A 215 14.59 -25.28 16.96
N ARG A 216 14.07 -24.12 17.39
CA ARG A 216 12.68 -23.96 17.83
C ARG A 216 11.66 -24.05 16.67
N SER A 217 12.01 -23.48 15.53
CA SER A 217 11.14 -23.36 14.36
C SER A 217 11.97 -23.68 13.11
N PRO A 218 12.12 -24.97 12.76
CA PRO A 218 12.80 -25.37 11.54
C PRO A 218 12.08 -24.76 10.33
N GLU A 219 12.81 -24.09 9.44
CA GLU A 219 12.23 -23.69 8.16
C GLU A 219 11.88 -24.97 7.38
N PRO A 220 10.68 -25.08 6.77
CA PRO A 220 10.32 -26.25 5.98
C PRO A 220 11.30 -26.42 4.82
N GLU A 221 11.77 -27.66 4.60
CA GLU A 221 12.65 -27.96 3.47
C GLU A 221 11.96 -27.61 2.13
N PRO A 222 12.66 -26.94 1.20
CA PRO A 222 12.12 -26.65 -0.11
C PRO A 222 11.75 -27.95 -0.85
N GLN A 223 10.50 -28.03 -1.33
CA GLN A 223 10.00 -29.20 -2.07
C GLN A 223 10.76 -29.47 -3.40
N ASP A 224 11.59 -28.53 -3.86
CA ASP A 224 12.36 -28.62 -5.10
C ASP A 224 13.84 -29.02 -4.89
N GLY A 225 14.26 -29.32 -3.66
CA GLY A 225 15.65 -29.68 -3.35
C GLY A 225 16.66 -28.53 -3.52
N THR A 226 16.23 -27.30 -3.83
CA THR A 226 17.12 -26.15 -3.91
C THR A 226 17.34 -25.56 -2.52
N ILE A 227 18.53 -25.77 -1.95
CA ILE A 227 18.93 -25.13 -0.70
C ILE A 227 19.12 -23.63 -0.97
N LYS A 228 18.07 -22.83 -0.76
CA LYS A 228 18.21 -21.37 -0.68
C LYS A 228 18.93 -21.04 0.63
N ASN A 229 20.26 -20.88 0.57
CA ASN A 229 21.06 -20.37 1.68
C ASN A 229 20.75 -18.89 1.94
N PHE A 230 19.66 -18.60 2.64
CA PHE A 230 19.37 -17.24 3.11
C PHE A 230 20.44 -16.82 4.12
N THR A 231 20.99 -15.62 3.96
CA THR A 231 21.85 -14.99 4.97
C THR A 231 21.03 -14.85 6.25
N THR A 232 21.30 -15.69 7.26
CA THR A 232 20.41 -15.76 8.43
C THR A 232 20.56 -14.55 9.36
N ILE A 233 21.72 -13.87 9.32
CA ILE A 233 22.02 -12.70 10.14
C ILE A 233 22.59 -11.59 9.26
N VAL A 234 21.94 -10.43 9.27
CA VAL A 234 22.45 -9.20 8.67
C VAL A 234 23.00 -8.33 9.79
N HIS A 235 24.33 -8.28 9.92
CA HIS A 235 25.04 -7.49 10.92
C HIS A 235 25.80 -6.32 10.28
N GLU A 236 25.83 -5.18 10.96
CA GLU A 236 26.56 -3.97 10.55
C GLU A 236 26.95 -3.13 11.76
N VAL A 237 28.19 -2.62 11.74
CA VAL A 237 28.66 -1.56 12.63
C VAL A 237 28.51 -0.25 11.86
N PHE A 238 27.64 0.64 12.33
CA PHE A 238 27.31 1.89 11.64
C PHE A 238 28.30 3.00 11.98
N ASN A 239 28.70 3.05 13.24
CA ASN A 239 29.66 3.99 13.80
C ASN A 239 30.11 3.47 15.19
N ASP A 240 30.92 4.25 15.90
CA ASP A 240 31.45 3.88 17.22
C ASP A 240 30.36 3.60 18.26
N ARG A 241 29.17 4.20 18.09
CA ARG A 241 28.04 4.16 19.01
C ARG A 241 26.91 3.22 18.62
N TRP A 242 26.85 2.73 17.38
CA TRP A 242 25.72 1.94 16.89
C TRP A 242 26.19 0.70 16.15
N GLU A 243 25.81 -0.44 16.69
CA GLU A 243 26.01 -1.75 16.09
C GLU A 243 24.66 -2.50 16.11
N VAL A 244 24.20 -2.93 14.93
CA VAL A 244 22.87 -3.53 14.77
C VAL A 244 23.01 -4.84 14.02
N ALA A 245 22.27 -5.85 14.47
CA ALA A 245 22.03 -7.05 13.69
C ALA A 245 20.53 -7.32 13.54
N PHE A 246 20.18 -7.91 12.41
CA PHE A 246 18.84 -8.28 12.02
C PHE A 246 18.79 -9.78 11.70
N ALA A 247 17.77 -10.44 12.20
CA ALA A 247 17.37 -11.78 11.77
C ALA A 247 15.85 -11.82 11.53
N VAL A 248 15.40 -12.83 10.81
CA VAL A 248 13.96 -13.07 10.59
C VAL A 248 13.42 -13.80 11.82
N SER A 249 12.31 -13.31 12.39
CA SER A 249 11.67 -13.97 13.53
C SER A 249 10.74 -15.11 13.09
N ASP A 250 10.23 -15.85 14.07
CA ASP A 250 9.23 -16.91 13.95
C ASP A 250 7.78 -16.39 13.87
N GLY A 251 7.58 -15.08 13.65
CA GLY A 251 6.24 -14.46 13.54
C GLY A 251 5.84 -13.59 14.73
N SER A 252 6.75 -13.41 15.70
CA SER A 252 6.64 -12.38 16.73
C SER A 252 7.84 -11.42 16.69
N PHE A 253 7.62 -10.15 17.02
CA PHE A 253 8.73 -9.20 17.13
C PHE A 253 9.58 -9.54 18.35
N ASN A 254 10.85 -9.86 18.13
CA ASN A 254 11.82 -10.11 19.18
C ASN A 254 12.88 -9.01 19.19
N GLN A 255 13.43 -8.72 20.36
CA GLN A 255 14.52 -7.75 20.49
C GLN A 255 15.50 -8.13 21.62
N VAL A 256 16.80 -7.96 21.34
CA VAL A 256 17.86 -8.01 22.36
C VAL A 256 18.67 -6.74 22.21
N SER A 257 18.51 -5.81 23.14
CA SER A 257 19.15 -4.50 23.05
C SER A 257 19.93 -4.13 24.29
N PHE A 258 20.99 -3.35 24.06
CA PHE A 258 21.91 -2.87 25.07
C PHE A 258 22.16 -1.38 24.90
N VAL A 259 22.04 -0.63 25.99
CA VAL A 259 22.38 0.79 26.07
C VAL A 259 23.49 0.95 27.10
N ASN A 260 24.68 1.36 26.68
CA ASN A 260 25.85 1.49 27.58
C ASN A 260 26.10 0.20 28.39
N SER A 261 26.05 -0.97 27.73
CA SER A 261 26.14 -2.31 28.34
C SER A 261 25.02 -2.69 29.33
N ILE A 262 23.99 -1.87 29.49
CA ILE A 262 22.77 -2.21 30.24
C ILE A 262 21.83 -3.01 29.32
N ALA A 263 21.35 -4.16 29.79
CA ALA A 263 20.35 -4.95 29.08
C ALA A 263 18.97 -4.28 29.13
N THR A 264 18.54 -3.65 28.03
CA THR A 264 17.21 -3.04 27.91
C THR A 264 16.19 -4.08 27.42
N THR A 265 15.84 -5.01 28.30
CA THR A 265 14.97 -6.17 28.01
C THR A 265 13.55 -5.77 27.56
N SER A 266 13.05 -4.64 28.03
CA SER A 266 11.75 -4.06 27.63
C SER A 266 11.87 -3.09 26.44
N GLY A 267 13.07 -2.95 25.88
CA GLY A 267 13.35 -2.11 24.71
C GLY A 267 13.26 -0.62 25.04
N GLY A 268 12.54 0.15 24.24
CA GLY A 268 12.38 1.60 24.44
C GLY A 268 12.53 2.42 23.18
N THR A 269 12.90 3.69 23.35
CA THR A 269 13.00 4.66 22.27
C THR A 269 14.05 4.29 21.22
N HIS A 270 15.18 3.67 21.61
CA HIS A 270 16.24 3.23 20.70
C HIS A 270 15.81 2.06 19.81
N VAL A 271 15.13 1.06 20.38
CA VAL A 271 14.59 -0.08 19.61
C VAL A 271 13.59 0.40 18.59
N LYS A 272 12.64 1.25 19.00
CA LYS A 272 11.64 1.85 18.10
C LYS A 272 12.31 2.67 16.99
N TYR A 273 13.31 3.48 17.35
CA TYR A 273 14.05 4.31 16.40
C TYR A 273 14.72 3.49 15.28
N VAL A 274 15.33 2.35 15.62
CA VAL A 274 15.94 1.44 14.64
C VAL A 274 14.87 0.69 13.85
N SER A 275 13.85 0.12 14.52
CA SER A 275 12.82 -0.68 13.86
C SER A 275 12.03 0.13 12.83
N ASP A 276 11.60 1.34 13.21
CA ASP A 276 10.75 2.17 12.35
C ASP A 276 11.48 2.58 11.07
N GLN A 277 12.77 2.90 11.16
CA GLN A 277 13.60 3.20 9.98
C GLN A 277 13.76 1.99 9.05
N ILE A 278 14.06 0.81 9.60
CA ILE A 278 14.20 -0.41 8.81
C ILE A 278 12.87 -0.75 8.12
N ILE A 279 11.75 -0.72 8.85
CA ILE A 279 10.41 -1.03 8.31
C ILE A 279 10.04 -0.08 7.18
N ASN A 280 10.14 1.23 7.40
CA ASN A 280 9.75 2.22 6.41
C ASN A 280 10.54 2.06 5.11
N LYS A 281 11.86 1.91 5.22
CA LYS A 281 12.74 1.79 4.06
C LYS A 281 12.63 0.45 3.35
N LEU A 282 12.40 -0.64 4.10
CA LEU A 282 12.13 -1.96 3.55
C LEU A 282 10.83 -1.98 2.74
N VAL A 283 9.74 -1.45 3.29
CA VAL A 283 8.42 -1.39 2.60
C VAL A 283 8.50 -0.50 1.36
N GLU A 284 9.18 0.66 1.45
CA GLU A 284 9.41 1.54 0.31
C GLU A 284 10.19 0.84 -0.80
N THR A 285 11.29 0.16 -0.46
CA THR A 285 12.15 -0.51 -1.43
C THR A 285 11.46 -1.72 -2.07
N LEU A 286 10.71 -2.50 -1.27
CA LEU A 286 9.88 -3.60 -1.79
C LEU A 286 8.83 -3.09 -2.77
N SER A 287 8.11 -2.03 -2.41
CA SER A 287 7.08 -1.43 -3.26
C SER A 287 7.67 -0.91 -4.59
N LYS A 288 8.88 -0.34 -4.57
CA LYS A 288 9.59 0.10 -5.79
C LYS A 288 10.04 -1.07 -6.67
N LYS A 289 10.48 -2.19 -6.08
CA LYS A 289 10.95 -3.37 -6.83
C LYS A 289 9.82 -4.13 -7.53
N GLU A 290 8.62 -4.15 -6.97
CA GLU A 290 7.46 -4.87 -7.53
C GLU A 290 6.73 -4.11 -8.66
N LYS A 291 7.50 -3.58 -9.61
CA LYS A 291 7.07 -2.86 -10.83
C LYS A 291 5.60 -3.12 -11.22
N GLY A 292 4.67 -2.27 -10.75
CA GLY A 292 3.24 -2.35 -11.09
C GLY A 292 2.26 -2.26 -9.91
N LYS A 293 2.63 -2.68 -8.69
CA LYS A 293 1.74 -2.54 -7.51
C LYS A 293 1.97 -1.19 -6.81
N LYS A 294 0.95 -0.33 -6.80
CA LYS A 294 1.05 1.05 -6.26
C LYS A 294 1.28 1.14 -4.74
N LYS A 295 1.15 0.06 -3.98
CA LYS A 295 1.49 -0.03 -2.55
C LYS A 295 1.23 -1.47 -2.12
N LEU A 296 2.17 -2.11 -1.41
CA LEU A 296 1.86 -3.39 -0.75
C LEU A 296 0.78 -3.16 0.32
N MET A 297 -0.26 -3.99 0.33
CA MET A 297 -1.30 -3.97 1.38
C MET A 297 -0.78 -4.59 2.69
N ILE A 298 0.20 -3.92 3.30
CA ILE A 298 0.83 -4.35 4.55
C ILE A 298 0.93 -3.19 5.55
N LYS A 299 0.69 -3.49 6.81
CA LYS A 299 0.83 -2.56 7.94
C LYS A 299 2.25 -2.63 8.49
N PRO A 300 2.83 -1.51 8.99
CA PRO A 300 4.15 -1.53 9.61
C PRO A 300 4.30 -2.55 10.74
N GLN A 301 3.24 -2.78 11.52
CA GLN A 301 3.24 -3.77 12.59
C GLN A 301 3.42 -5.20 12.06
N GLU A 302 2.78 -5.55 10.94
CA GLU A 302 2.92 -6.89 10.34
C GLU A 302 4.35 -7.14 9.85
N VAL A 303 5.05 -6.10 9.38
CA VAL A 303 6.48 -6.20 9.08
C VAL A 303 7.28 -6.39 10.36
N ARG A 304 7.01 -5.55 11.38
CA ARG A 304 7.69 -5.58 12.69
C ARG A 304 7.62 -6.96 13.33
N ASP A 305 6.46 -7.60 13.30
CA ASP A 305 6.24 -8.90 13.92
C ASP A 305 7.08 -10.02 13.29
N ASN A 306 7.67 -9.79 12.10
CA ASN A 306 8.56 -10.74 11.43
C ASN A 306 10.05 -10.42 11.62
N MET A 307 10.40 -9.47 12.49
CA MET A 307 11.78 -9.01 12.73
C MET A 307 12.30 -9.48 14.08
N PHE A 308 13.57 -9.89 14.12
CA PHE A 308 14.35 -10.01 15.33
C PHE A 308 15.52 -9.02 15.28
N LEU A 309 15.48 -8.02 16.16
CA LEU A 309 16.48 -6.97 16.21
C LEU A 309 17.45 -7.13 17.38
N PHE A 310 18.74 -7.00 17.07
CA PHE A 310 19.83 -6.92 18.04
C PHE A 310 20.47 -5.55 17.95
N ILE A 311 20.57 -4.85 19.08
CA ILE A 311 21.05 -3.46 19.10
C ILE A 311 22.06 -3.32 20.23
N ASN A 312 23.28 -2.92 19.92
CA ASN A 312 24.25 -2.47 20.90
C ASN A 312 24.53 -0.99 20.63
N CYS A 313 24.19 -0.12 21.57
CA CYS A 313 24.42 1.30 21.39
C CYS A 313 24.93 2.06 22.62
N LEU A 314 25.56 3.20 22.34
CA LEU A 314 26.04 4.15 23.33
C LEU A 314 25.20 5.42 23.28
N ILE A 315 24.49 5.70 24.37
CA ILE A 315 23.58 6.85 24.51
C ILE A 315 24.16 7.81 25.52
N GLU A 316 24.21 9.09 25.17
CA GLU A 316 24.59 10.15 26.10
C GLU A 316 23.52 10.32 27.17
N ASN A 317 23.96 10.28 28.42
CA ASN A 317 23.14 10.60 29.57
C ASN A 317 21.75 9.90 29.51
N PRO A 318 21.70 8.56 29.43
CA PRO A 318 20.46 7.83 29.21
C PRO A 318 19.49 8.00 30.39
N ALA A 319 18.20 7.95 30.08
CA ALA A 319 17.08 8.00 31.00
C ALA A 319 16.17 6.80 30.75
N PHE A 320 15.67 6.21 31.83
CA PHE A 320 14.89 4.97 31.82
C PHE A 320 13.57 5.15 32.57
N THR A 321 12.64 4.21 32.41
CA THR A 321 11.36 4.20 33.14
C THR A 321 11.54 4.02 34.64
N SER A 322 12.55 3.25 35.07
CA SER A 322 12.82 2.95 36.47
C SER A 322 14.32 2.68 36.71
N GLN A 323 14.70 2.45 37.97
CA GLN A 323 16.06 2.06 38.36
C GLN A 323 16.48 0.68 37.83
N THR A 324 15.55 -0.19 37.40
CA THR A 324 15.92 -1.46 36.76
C THR A 324 16.53 -1.26 35.38
N LYS A 325 16.30 -0.08 34.77
CA LYS A 325 16.85 0.36 33.47
C LYS A 325 16.50 -0.57 32.29
N GLU A 326 15.35 -1.24 32.37
CA GLU A 326 14.91 -2.19 31.35
C GLU A 326 14.33 -1.52 30.09
N GLN A 327 13.82 -0.29 30.22
CA GLN A 327 13.21 0.46 29.12
C GLN A 327 13.77 1.88 29.01
N LEU A 328 14.38 2.19 27.86
CA LEU A 328 14.92 3.52 27.57
C LEU A 328 13.79 4.51 27.21
N THR A 329 13.82 5.70 27.81
CA THR A 329 12.86 6.79 27.56
C THR A 329 13.50 8.05 26.95
N THR A 330 14.83 8.13 26.89
CA THR A 330 15.56 9.25 26.27
C THR A 330 15.03 9.55 24.87
N LYS A 331 14.79 10.83 24.56
CA LYS A 331 14.30 11.23 23.23
C LYS A 331 15.40 11.01 22.19
N VAL A 332 15.01 10.67 20.97
CA VAL A 332 15.96 10.46 19.85
C VAL A 332 16.85 11.67 19.57
N SER A 333 16.35 12.89 19.82
CA SER A 333 17.14 14.13 19.70
C SER A 333 18.29 14.22 20.71
N GLN A 334 18.22 13.47 21.80
CA GLN A 334 19.15 13.47 22.93
C GLN A 334 20.08 12.24 22.96
N PHE A 335 20.05 11.38 21.95
CA PHE A 335 20.95 10.21 21.90
C PHE A 335 22.44 10.58 21.83
N GLY A 336 22.76 11.82 21.46
CA GLY A 336 24.11 12.37 21.42
C GLY A 336 24.74 12.36 20.02
N GLY A 337 25.66 13.31 19.81
CA GLY A 337 26.55 13.39 18.64
C GLY A 337 25.92 13.63 17.25
N LYS A 338 26.78 13.68 16.22
CA LYS A 338 26.41 13.60 14.79
C LYS A 338 26.18 12.15 14.33
N ASP A 339 26.68 11.18 15.09
CA ASP A 339 26.77 9.76 14.72
C ASP A 339 25.50 8.98 15.06
N LYS A 340 24.38 9.36 14.43
CA LYS A 340 23.09 8.69 14.59
C LYS A 340 22.99 7.44 13.71
N PHE A 341 22.18 6.47 14.14
CA PHE A 341 21.81 5.35 13.28
C PHE A 341 20.96 5.82 12.10
N VAL A 342 21.40 5.49 10.89
CA VAL A 342 20.67 5.73 9.65
C VAL A 342 20.58 4.41 8.88
N ALA A 343 19.36 3.94 8.62
CA ALA A 343 19.16 2.76 7.79
C ALA A 343 19.60 3.05 6.35
N ASN A 344 20.80 2.60 5.98
CA ASN A 344 21.37 2.80 4.65
C ASN A 344 20.86 1.76 3.63
N ASP A 345 21.08 2.01 2.34
CA ASP A 345 20.60 1.11 1.28
C ASP A 345 21.30 -0.25 1.30
N ASN A 346 22.55 -0.31 1.76
CA ASN A 346 23.32 -1.54 1.87
C ASN A 346 22.67 -2.52 2.87
N LEU A 347 22.34 -2.04 4.07
CA LEU A 347 21.61 -2.78 5.09
C LEU A 347 20.30 -3.33 4.51
N ILE A 348 19.48 -2.47 3.91
CA ILE A 348 18.16 -2.86 3.38
C ILE A 348 18.31 -3.87 2.24
N ASN A 349 19.28 -3.69 1.35
CA ASN A 349 19.56 -4.65 0.27
C ASN A 349 19.99 -6.02 0.79
N ARG A 350 20.71 -6.08 1.93
CA ARG A 350 21.04 -7.36 2.58
C ARG A 350 19.83 -7.97 3.29
N ILE A 351 19.00 -7.16 3.96
CA ILE A 351 17.74 -7.62 4.56
C ILE A 351 16.79 -8.20 3.50
N LEU A 352 16.72 -7.59 2.32
CA LEU A 352 15.93 -8.08 1.17
C LEU A 352 16.38 -9.45 0.64
N LYS A 353 17.59 -9.92 0.99
CA LYS A 353 18.09 -11.26 0.65
C LYS A 353 17.75 -12.32 1.71
N THR A 354 17.03 -11.96 2.77
CA THR A 354 16.55 -12.89 3.79
C THR A 354 15.13 -13.38 3.48
N SER A 355 14.65 -14.40 4.19
CA SER A 355 13.29 -14.94 4.05
C SER A 355 12.17 -13.93 4.42
N ILE A 356 12.51 -12.75 4.95
CA ILE A 356 11.56 -11.69 5.29
C ILE A 356 10.69 -11.25 4.11
N VAL A 357 11.25 -11.25 2.89
CA VAL A 357 10.54 -10.80 1.69
C VAL A 357 9.40 -11.75 1.34
N GLU A 358 9.65 -13.06 1.43
CA GLU A 358 8.65 -14.08 1.17
C GLU A 358 7.51 -14.01 2.20
N LYS A 359 7.85 -13.82 3.49
CA LYS A 359 6.85 -13.61 4.56
C LYS A 359 6.00 -12.36 4.34
N ILE A 360 6.63 -11.22 4.05
CA ILE A 360 5.93 -9.95 3.77
C ILE A 360 4.99 -10.08 2.57
N ARG A 361 5.43 -10.72 1.48
CA ARG A 361 4.60 -10.96 0.29
C ARG A 361 3.41 -11.86 0.60
N ALA A 362 3.61 -12.93 1.36
CA ALA A 362 2.52 -13.82 1.76
C ALA A 362 1.45 -13.06 2.56
N ILE A 363 1.86 -12.22 3.51
CA ILE A 363 0.95 -11.37 4.30
C ILE A 363 0.22 -10.37 3.40
N ALA A 364 0.96 -9.67 2.52
CA ALA A 364 0.37 -8.69 1.61
C ALA A 364 -0.67 -9.34 0.69
N ASN A 365 -0.36 -10.49 0.09
CA ASN A 365 -1.31 -11.24 -0.75
C ASN A 365 -2.54 -11.71 0.04
N ALA A 366 -2.35 -12.22 1.26
CA ALA A 366 -3.47 -12.63 2.11
C ALA A 366 -4.36 -11.44 2.50
N ASN A 367 -3.78 -10.26 2.71
CA ASN A 367 -4.52 -9.03 2.98
C ASN A 367 -5.29 -8.53 1.75
N GLU A 368 -4.69 -8.59 0.56
CA GLU A 368 -5.36 -8.30 -0.72
C GLU A 368 -6.56 -9.23 -0.92
N ASP A 369 -6.37 -10.55 -0.73
CA ASP A 369 -7.44 -11.54 -0.86
C ASP A 369 -8.58 -11.29 0.12
N LYS A 370 -8.28 -11.08 1.41
CA LYS A 370 -9.28 -10.78 2.43
C LYS A 370 -10.07 -9.52 2.09
N ALA A 371 -9.42 -8.49 1.54
CA ALA A 371 -10.11 -7.25 1.17
C ALA A 371 -11.08 -7.46 0.00
N LEU A 372 -10.68 -8.23 -1.01
CA LEU A 372 -11.52 -8.55 -2.16
C LEU A 372 -12.69 -9.49 -1.79
N GLN A 373 -12.46 -10.43 -0.87
CA GLN A 373 -13.47 -11.36 -0.36
C GLN A 373 -14.58 -10.67 0.45
N LYS A 374 -14.31 -9.53 1.11
CA LYS A 374 -15.32 -8.80 1.89
C LYS A 374 -16.54 -8.39 1.06
N ALA A 375 -16.34 -8.16 -0.24
CA ALA A 375 -17.38 -7.79 -1.18
C ALA A 375 -17.96 -8.98 -1.95
N ASP A 376 -17.61 -10.22 -1.60
CA ASP A 376 -18.14 -11.41 -2.25
C ASP A 376 -19.67 -11.48 -2.11
N GLY A 377 -20.30 -11.80 -3.23
CA GLY A 377 -21.70 -12.14 -3.27
C GLY A 377 -21.95 -13.56 -2.75
N SER A 378 -23.21 -13.84 -2.47
CA SER A 378 -23.69 -15.18 -2.13
C SER A 378 -25.10 -15.35 -2.69
N ARG A 379 -25.52 -16.60 -2.86
CA ARG A 379 -26.86 -16.96 -3.31
C ARG A 379 -27.91 -16.60 -2.24
N LYS A 380 -28.33 -15.35 -2.24
CA LYS A 380 -29.41 -14.83 -1.38
C LYS A 380 -30.64 -14.56 -2.22
N SER A 381 -31.83 -14.82 -1.69
CA SER A 381 -33.07 -14.56 -2.41
C SER A 381 -33.36 -13.07 -2.63
N ARG A 382 -32.82 -12.19 -1.76
CA ARG A 382 -32.90 -10.74 -1.90
C ARG A 382 -31.61 -10.06 -1.45
N ILE A 383 -31.29 -8.94 -2.07
CA ILE A 383 -30.17 -8.07 -1.73
C ILE A 383 -30.71 -6.78 -1.10
N LYS A 384 -30.12 -6.35 0.03
CA LYS A 384 -30.44 -5.10 0.72
C LYS A 384 -29.35 -4.05 0.45
N GLY A 385 -29.71 -2.77 0.50
CA GLY A 385 -28.76 -1.66 0.39
C GLY A 385 -28.37 -1.25 -1.03
N GLN A 386 -28.98 -1.83 -2.06
CA GLN A 386 -28.78 -1.47 -3.47
C GLN A 386 -29.96 -0.65 -3.98
N VAL A 387 -29.84 0.68 -3.93
CA VAL A 387 -30.95 1.63 -4.15
C VAL A 387 -31.58 1.52 -5.56
N ASN A 388 -30.78 1.24 -6.59
CA ASN A 388 -31.23 1.22 -7.97
C ASN A 388 -31.36 -0.20 -8.56
N LEU A 389 -31.33 -1.24 -7.72
CA LEU A 389 -31.55 -2.61 -8.18
C LEU A 389 -33.04 -2.89 -8.31
N VAL A 390 -33.49 -3.25 -9.51
CA VAL A 390 -34.78 -3.92 -9.71
C VAL A 390 -34.49 -5.41 -9.83
N ASP A 391 -34.72 -6.13 -8.73
CA ASP A 391 -34.36 -7.54 -8.61
C ASP A 391 -35.44 -8.43 -9.24
N ALA A 392 -35.03 -9.47 -9.98
CA ALA A 392 -35.97 -10.47 -10.48
C ALA A 392 -36.56 -11.28 -9.32
N ASN A 393 -37.85 -11.62 -9.36
CA ASN A 393 -38.52 -12.31 -8.25
C ASN A 393 -37.89 -13.68 -7.95
N ARG A 394 -37.31 -14.35 -8.96
CA ARG A 394 -36.65 -15.66 -8.84
C ARG A 394 -35.14 -15.58 -8.65
N ALA A 395 -34.54 -14.40 -8.66
CA ALA A 395 -33.08 -14.27 -8.57
C ALA A 395 -32.55 -14.77 -7.21
N GLY A 396 -31.53 -15.63 -7.26
CA GLY A 396 -30.98 -16.31 -6.08
C GLY A 396 -31.83 -17.45 -5.52
N THR A 397 -32.95 -17.81 -6.15
CA THR A 397 -33.74 -19.01 -5.81
C THR A 397 -33.21 -20.23 -6.59
N LYS A 398 -33.91 -21.38 -6.50
CA LYS A 398 -33.64 -22.58 -7.34
C LYS A 398 -33.60 -22.26 -8.83
N ASP A 399 -34.40 -21.28 -9.26
CA ASP A 399 -34.55 -20.88 -10.66
C ASP A 399 -33.59 -19.73 -11.05
N GLY A 400 -32.66 -19.33 -10.17
CA GLY A 400 -31.74 -18.20 -10.42
C GLY A 400 -30.88 -18.36 -11.68
N HIS A 401 -30.59 -19.59 -12.09
CA HIS A 401 -29.87 -19.89 -13.33
C HIS A 401 -30.68 -19.54 -14.59
N ASN A 402 -32.01 -19.42 -14.50
CA ASN A 402 -32.87 -18.96 -15.59
C ASN A 402 -33.04 -17.43 -15.56
N CYS A 403 -32.57 -16.75 -14.51
CA CYS A 403 -32.73 -15.31 -14.38
C CYS A 403 -31.64 -14.56 -15.17
N THR A 404 -32.04 -13.46 -15.80
CA THR A 404 -31.17 -12.52 -16.51
C THR A 404 -31.11 -11.17 -15.78
N LEU A 405 -29.90 -10.68 -15.53
CA LEU A 405 -29.66 -9.33 -15.02
C LEU A 405 -29.30 -8.40 -16.19
N ILE A 406 -30.12 -7.38 -16.41
CA ILE A 406 -29.87 -6.36 -17.43
C ILE A 406 -29.01 -5.25 -16.83
N LEU A 407 -27.77 -5.10 -17.29
CA LEU A 407 -26.87 -4.01 -16.92
C LEU A 407 -27.07 -2.85 -17.89
N THR A 408 -27.50 -1.70 -17.37
CA THR A 408 -27.89 -0.56 -18.21
C THR A 408 -26.88 0.58 -18.15
N GLU A 409 -26.67 1.29 -19.25
CA GLU A 409 -25.86 2.52 -19.26
C GLU A 409 -26.62 3.68 -18.60
N GLY A 410 -26.36 3.90 -17.31
CA GLY A 410 -27.02 4.93 -16.52
C GLY A 410 -28.50 4.67 -16.25
N LEU A 411 -29.12 5.64 -15.59
CA LEU A 411 -30.54 5.60 -15.21
C LEU A 411 -31.49 5.79 -16.41
N SER A 412 -31.02 6.43 -17.47
CA SER A 412 -31.81 6.67 -18.67
C SER A 412 -32.17 5.35 -19.37
N ALA A 413 -31.17 4.52 -19.64
CA ALA A 413 -31.36 3.17 -20.16
C ALA A 413 -32.14 2.28 -19.18
N MET A 414 -31.93 2.43 -17.86
CA MET A 414 -32.68 1.67 -16.85
C MET A 414 -34.20 1.84 -16.99
N ASN A 415 -34.69 3.05 -17.27
CA ASN A 415 -36.13 3.28 -17.45
C ASN A 415 -36.69 2.49 -18.63
N LEU A 416 -35.92 2.34 -19.71
CA LEU A 416 -36.29 1.49 -20.85
C LEU A 416 -36.35 0.01 -20.45
N ALA A 417 -35.37 -0.49 -19.70
CA ALA A 417 -35.40 -1.86 -19.17
C ALA A 417 -36.62 -2.08 -18.28
N VAL A 418 -36.91 -1.18 -17.34
CA VAL A 418 -38.06 -1.27 -16.44
C VAL A 418 -39.39 -1.28 -17.20
N ALA A 419 -39.51 -0.50 -18.28
CA ALA A 419 -40.67 -0.58 -19.17
C ALA A 419 -40.75 -1.94 -19.88
N GLY A 420 -39.62 -2.47 -20.35
CA GLY A 420 -39.52 -3.82 -20.92
C GLY A 420 -39.92 -4.95 -19.96
N LEU A 421 -39.58 -4.82 -18.67
CA LEU A 421 -39.97 -5.80 -17.63
C LEU A 421 -41.50 -5.96 -17.50
N SER A 422 -42.30 -4.97 -17.92
CA SER A 422 -43.77 -5.09 -17.96
C SER A 422 -44.27 -6.06 -19.05
N VAL A 423 -43.41 -6.40 -20.02
CA VAL A 423 -43.71 -7.33 -21.13
C VAL A 423 -43.14 -8.72 -20.83
N VAL A 424 -41.85 -8.81 -20.52
CA VAL A 424 -41.17 -10.10 -20.29
C VAL A 424 -41.38 -10.66 -18.88
N GLY A 425 -41.99 -9.87 -17.99
CA GLY A 425 -42.25 -10.24 -16.61
C GLY A 425 -41.04 -10.03 -15.69
N ARG A 426 -41.33 -9.90 -14.38
CA ARG A 426 -40.33 -9.66 -13.33
C ARG A 426 -39.78 -10.94 -12.70
N ASP A 427 -40.29 -12.10 -13.09
CA ASP A 427 -39.88 -13.35 -12.47
C ASP A 427 -38.44 -13.72 -12.81
N TYR A 428 -38.08 -13.59 -14.09
CA TYR A 428 -36.77 -14.00 -14.61
C TYR A 428 -35.90 -12.83 -15.05
N TYR A 429 -36.38 -11.59 -15.03
CA TYR A 429 -35.61 -10.42 -15.45
C TYR A 429 -35.49 -9.38 -14.34
N GLY A 430 -34.27 -8.94 -14.09
CA GLY A 430 -33.94 -7.81 -13.22
C GLY A 430 -33.07 -6.80 -13.98
N CYS A 431 -32.92 -5.59 -13.45
CA CYS A 431 -32.03 -4.58 -14.05
C CYS A 431 -31.26 -3.77 -13.01
N PHE A 432 -30.06 -3.33 -13.39
CA PHE A 432 -29.18 -2.50 -12.56
C PHE A 432 -28.41 -1.48 -13.42
N PRO A 433 -28.44 -0.18 -13.08
CA PRO A 433 -27.75 0.85 -13.84
C PRO A 433 -26.29 0.99 -13.44
N LEU A 434 -25.40 0.96 -14.42
CA LEU A 434 -24.01 1.34 -14.26
C LEU A 434 -23.90 2.86 -14.10
N ARG A 435 -23.14 3.33 -13.11
CA ARG A 435 -22.95 4.77 -12.86
C ARG A 435 -22.13 5.50 -13.93
N GLY A 436 -21.45 4.75 -14.80
CA GLY A 436 -20.57 5.24 -15.85
C GLY A 436 -19.63 4.14 -16.34
N LYS A 437 -18.49 4.53 -16.91
CA LYS A 437 -17.45 3.60 -17.37
C LYS A 437 -16.95 2.74 -16.20
N LEU A 438 -17.01 1.42 -16.38
CA LEU A 438 -16.57 0.45 -15.38
C LEU A 438 -15.04 0.56 -15.17
N LEU A 439 -14.57 0.30 -13.95
CA LEU A 439 -13.14 0.30 -13.65
C LEU A 439 -12.45 -0.85 -14.40
N ASN A 440 -11.38 -0.54 -15.15
CA ASN A 440 -10.51 -1.58 -15.71
C ASN A 440 -9.75 -2.30 -14.57
N VAL A 441 -10.21 -3.51 -14.23
CA VAL A 441 -9.72 -4.29 -13.08
C VAL A 441 -8.34 -4.92 -13.27
N ARG A 442 -7.91 -5.17 -14.51
CA ARG A 442 -6.63 -5.83 -14.83
C ARG A 442 -5.42 -5.06 -14.31
N GLU A 443 -5.55 -3.73 -14.30
CA GLU A 443 -4.49 -2.80 -13.93
C GLU A 443 -4.83 -1.99 -12.67
N ALA A 444 -5.89 -2.39 -11.95
CA ALA A 444 -6.28 -1.78 -10.70
C ALA A 444 -5.66 -2.55 -9.53
N SER A 445 -5.24 -1.83 -8.48
CA SER A 445 -4.80 -2.52 -7.26
C SER A 445 -5.99 -3.19 -6.58
N ALA A 446 -5.73 -4.25 -5.80
CA ALA A 446 -6.77 -4.89 -4.98
C ALA A 446 -7.52 -3.87 -4.09
N ASP A 447 -6.82 -2.87 -3.56
CA ASP A 447 -7.42 -1.77 -2.79
C ASP A 447 -8.36 -0.89 -3.63
N GLN A 448 -8.00 -0.56 -4.87
CA GLN A 448 -8.88 0.19 -5.78
C GLN A 448 -10.13 -0.60 -6.14
N ILE A 449 -9.99 -1.91 -6.39
CA ILE A 449 -11.11 -2.80 -6.68
C ILE A 449 -12.02 -2.92 -5.44
N ALA A 450 -11.44 -3.20 -4.26
CA ALA A 450 -12.19 -3.35 -3.02
C ALA A 450 -12.96 -2.08 -2.60
N LYS A 451 -12.45 -0.89 -2.96
CA LYS A 451 -13.12 0.40 -2.71
C LYS A 451 -14.12 0.78 -3.79
N ASN A 452 -14.13 0.11 -4.94
CA ASN A 452 -15.04 0.43 -6.02
C ASN A 452 -16.46 -0.10 -5.70
N ALA A 453 -17.35 0.83 -5.36
CA ALA A 453 -18.72 0.50 -4.99
C ALA A 453 -19.51 -0.19 -6.12
N GLU A 454 -19.20 0.11 -7.38
CA GLU A 454 -19.86 -0.47 -8.55
C GLU A 454 -19.54 -1.96 -8.67
N ILE A 455 -18.26 -2.32 -8.67
CA ILE A 455 -17.79 -3.72 -8.70
C ILE A 455 -18.33 -4.49 -7.51
N ASN A 456 -18.27 -3.92 -6.31
CA ASN A 456 -18.80 -4.55 -5.11
C ASN A 456 -20.31 -4.82 -5.22
N SER A 457 -21.05 -3.90 -5.82
CA SER A 457 -22.50 -4.06 -6.05
C SER A 457 -22.77 -5.17 -7.06
N LEU A 458 -22.04 -5.20 -8.18
CA LEU A 458 -22.16 -6.28 -9.17
C LEU A 458 -21.86 -7.65 -8.56
N LYS A 459 -20.78 -7.77 -7.78
CA LYS A 459 -20.45 -9.00 -7.05
C LYS A 459 -21.60 -9.46 -6.16
N GLN A 460 -22.17 -8.55 -5.37
CA GLN A 460 -23.29 -8.86 -4.48
C GLN A 460 -24.58 -9.22 -5.21
N ILE A 461 -24.93 -8.48 -6.26
CA ILE A 461 -26.17 -8.66 -7.03
C ILE A 461 -26.16 -10.00 -7.77
N ILE A 462 -25.04 -10.34 -8.41
CA ILE A 462 -24.88 -11.55 -9.21
C ILE A 462 -24.54 -12.75 -8.32
N GLY A 463 -23.90 -12.55 -7.16
CA GLY A 463 -23.45 -13.63 -6.28
C GLY A 463 -22.02 -14.09 -6.57
N LEU A 464 -21.19 -13.22 -7.15
CA LEU A 464 -19.83 -13.54 -7.57
C LEU A 464 -18.84 -13.48 -6.38
N GLN A 465 -17.95 -14.46 -6.34
CA GLN A 465 -16.95 -14.71 -5.31
C GLN A 465 -15.52 -14.59 -5.85
N HIS A 466 -14.62 -14.00 -5.07
CA HIS A 466 -13.19 -13.84 -5.38
C HIS A 466 -12.48 -15.19 -5.48
N LYS A 467 -11.58 -15.35 -6.46
CA LYS A 467 -10.80 -16.58 -6.72
C LYS A 467 -11.63 -17.86 -6.98
N LYS A 468 -12.93 -17.75 -7.17
CA LYS A 468 -13.77 -18.89 -7.58
C LYS A 468 -13.70 -19.06 -9.09
N VAL A 469 -13.33 -20.25 -9.54
CA VAL A 469 -13.43 -20.65 -10.94
C VAL A 469 -14.86 -21.12 -11.20
N TYR A 470 -15.54 -20.50 -12.17
CA TYR A 470 -16.91 -20.85 -12.52
C TYR A 470 -16.96 -21.94 -13.59
N THR A 471 -17.93 -22.83 -13.47
CA THR A 471 -18.18 -23.92 -14.41
C THR A 471 -19.68 -24.03 -14.66
N ALA A 472 -20.07 -24.74 -15.72
CA ALA A 472 -21.49 -24.99 -16.03
C ALA A 472 -22.25 -25.66 -14.85
N GLU A 473 -21.56 -26.39 -13.98
CA GLU A 473 -22.16 -27.02 -12.81
C GLU A 473 -22.39 -26.03 -11.66
N ASN A 474 -21.38 -25.19 -11.39
CA ASN A 474 -21.37 -24.33 -10.21
C ASN A 474 -22.02 -22.96 -10.45
N ILE A 475 -22.35 -22.60 -11.69
CA ILE A 475 -23.08 -21.37 -12.03
C ILE A 475 -24.44 -21.29 -11.33
N LYS A 476 -25.04 -22.44 -11.00
CA LYS A 476 -26.29 -22.53 -10.20
C LYS A 476 -26.14 -21.94 -8.78
N SER A 477 -24.91 -21.66 -8.34
CA SER A 477 -24.62 -20.93 -7.09
C SER A 477 -24.73 -19.41 -7.22
N LEU A 478 -24.84 -18.87 -8.43
CA LEU A 478 -25.11 -17.45 -8.67
C LEU A 478 -26.58 -17.11 -8.46
N ARG A 479 -26.85 -15.81 -8.34
CA ARG A 479 -28.20 -15.26 -8.30
C ARG A 479 -28.85 -15.17 -9.67
N TYR A 480 -28.04 -14.89 -10.69
CA TYR A 480 -28.42 -14.75 -12.08
C TYR A 480 -27.53 -15.67 -12.92
N GLY A 481 -28.15 -16.42 -13.84
CA GLY A 481 -27.44 -17.28 -14.79
C GLY A 481 -27.04 -16.55 -16.07
N HIS A 482 -27.61 -15.37 -16.32
CA HIS A 482 -27.31 -14.57 -17.50
C HIS A 482 -27.12 -13.09 -17.14
N ILE A 483 -26.23 -12.43 -17.88
CA ILE A 483 -26.04 -10.98 -17.86
C ILE A 483 -26.37 -10.45 -19.25
N MET A 484 -27.25 -9.47 -19.34
CA MET A 484 -27.58 -8.78 -20.59
C MET A 484 -27.05 -7.36 -20.52
N ILE A 485 -26.18 -6.98 -21.45
CA ILE A 485 -25.64 -5.62 -21.54
C ILE A 485 -26.60 -4.79 -22.39
N MET A 486 -27.03 -3.65 -21.86
CA MET A 486 -27.94 -2.72 -22.52
C MET A 486 -27.35 -1.31 -22.46
N THR A 487 -26.50 -1.01 -23.43
CA THR A 487 -25.82 0.29 -23.59
C THR A 487 -26.42 1.08 -24.74
N ASP A 488 -26.13 2.37 -24.80
CA ASP A 488 -26.44 3.15 -25.98
C ASP A 488 -25.68 2.56 -27.19
N GLN A 489 -26.29 2.58 -28.37
CA GLN A 489 -25.67 2.05 -29.59
C GLN A 489 -24.74 3.07 -30.23
N ASP A 490 -23.77 3.50 -29.42
CA ASP A 490 -22.67 4.36 -29.80
C ASP A 490 -21.32 3.74 -29.42
N GLN A 491 -20.26 4.48 -29.70
CA GLN A 491 -18.90 4.04 -29.44
C GLN A 491 -18.59 3.96 -27.93
N ASP A 492 -19.13 4.86 -27.10
CA ASP A 492 -18.88 4.82 -25.65
C ASP A 492 -19.60 3.62 -25.00
N GLY A 493 -20.78 3.24 -25.48
CA GLY A 493 -21.49 2.01 -25.13
C GLY A 493 -20.67 0.77 -25.49
N SER A 494 -20.06 0.75 -26.69
CA SER A 494 -19.13 -0.31 -27.12
C SER A 494 -17.94 -0.47 -26.15
N HIS A 495 -17.41 0.65 -25.65
CA HIS A 495 -16.35 0.61 -24.64
C HIS A 495 -16.84 0.06 -23.29
N ILE A 496 -18.06 0.38 -22.87
CA ILE A 496 -18.67 -0.19 -21.64
C ILE A 496 -18.81 -1.71 -21.79
N LYS A 497 -19.31 -2.20 -22.94
CA LYS A 497 -19.37 -3.65 -23.24
C LYS A 497 -17.99 -4.31 -23.06
N GLY A 498 -16.96 -3.72 -23.65
CA GLY A 498 -15.59 -4.22 -23.53
C GLY A 498 -15.05 -4.21 -22.09
N LEU A 499 -15.34 -3.17 -21.31
CA LEU A 499 -14.94 -3.11 -19.89
C LEU A 499 -15.65 -4.18 -19.05
N ILE A 500 -16.91 -4.50 -19.33
CA ILE A 500 -17.65 -5.59 -18.67
C ILE A 500 -17.01 -6.93 -19.03
N ILE A 501 -16.73 -7.18 -20.31
CA ILE A 501 -16.05 -8.41 -20.76
C ILE A 501 -14.70 -8.57 -20.06
N ASN A 502 -13.86 -7.52 -20.05
CA ASN A 502 -12.57 -7.54 -19.35
C ASN A 502 -12.73 -7.75 -17.84
N PHE A 503 -13.75 -7.17 -17.21
CA PHE A 503 -14.04 -7.39 -15.79
C PHE A 503 -14.37 -8.84 -15.48
N LEU A 504 -15.27 -9.45 -16.25
CA LEU A 504 -15.72 -10.82 -16.06
C LEU A 504 -14.57 -11.82 -16.32
N GLU A 505 -13.82 -11.64 -17.42
CA GLU A 505 -12.68 -12.51 -17.76
C GLU A 505 -11.59 -12.44 -16.70
N THR A 506 -11.21 -11.22 -16.28
CA THR A 506 -10.06 -11.03 -15.38
C THR A 506 -10.39 -11.45 -13.94
N SER A 507 -11.60 -11.17 -13.46
CA SER A 507 -11.95 -11.35 -12.04
C SER A 507 -12.57 -12.71 -11.73
N PHE A 508 -13.22 -13.34 -12.71
CA PHE A 508 -13.99 -14.58 -12.51
C PHE A 508 -13.64 -15.60 -13.60
N PRO A 509 -12.50 -16.31 -13.44
CA PRO A 509 -12.07 -17.32 -14.40
C PRO A 509 -13.17 -18.37 -14.62
N GLY A 510 -13.36 -18.84 -15.85
CA GLY A 510 -14.39 -19.83 -16.17
C GLY A 510 -15.77 -19.25 -16.48
N LEU A 511 -16.05 -18.00 -16.11
CA LEU A 511 -17.41 -17.45 -16.22
C LEU A 511 -17.82 -17.16 -17.68
N LEU A 512 -16.90 -16.60 -18.48
CA LEU A 512 -17.13 -16.37 -19.91
C LEU A 512 -16.91 -17.63 -20.77
N ASP A 513 -16.47 -18.74 -20.17
CA ASP A 513 -16.42 -20.04 -20.85
C ASP A 513 -17.81 -20.69 -20.91
N ILE A 514 -18.81 -20.14 -20.20
CA ILE A 514 -20.18 -20.67 -20.12
C ILE A 514 -21.01 -20.11 -21.29
N PRO A 515 -21.49 -20.97 -22.22
CA PRO A 515 -22.26 -20.53 -23.36
C PRO A 515 -23.55 -19.80 -22.95
N GLY A 516 -23.82 -18.67 -23.59
CA GLY A 516 -25.02 -17.87 -23.34
C GLY A 516 -25.04 -17.15 -21.99
N PHE A 517 -23.95 -17.12 -21.22
CA PHE A 517 -23.88 -16.33 -19.99
C PHE A 517 -23.98 -14.83 -20.26
N LEU A 518 -23.24 -14.35 -21.27
CA LEU A 518 -23.20 -12.94 -21.64
C LEU A 518 -24.06 -12.70 -22.89
N LEU A 519 -25.01 -11.78 -22.74
CA LEU A 519 -25.99 -11.39 -23.74
C LEU A 519 -25.85 -9.89 -24.01
N GLU A 520 -26.31 -9.48 -25.17
CA GLU A 520 -26.37 -8.09 -25.60
C GLU A 520 -27.79 -7.76 -26.05
N PHE A 521 -28.27 -6.59 -25.64
CA PHE A 521 -29.50 -6.01 -26.15
C PHE A 521 -29.17 -4.87 -27.10
N ILE A 522 -29.53 -5.03 -28.38
CA ILE A 522 -29.33 -4.03 -29.42
C ILE A 522 -30.62 -3.27 -29.71
N THR A 523 -30.51 -2.01 -30.10
CA THR A 523 -31.63 -1.19 -30.59
C THR A 523 -31.34 -0.60 -31.96
N PRO A 524 -32.37 -0.27 -32.77
CA PRO A 524 -32.17 0.46 -34.01
C PRO A 524 -31.48 1.82 -33.76
N ILE A 525 -30.53 2.18 -34.62
CA ILE A 525 -29.83 3.49 -34.59
C ILE A 525 -30.65 4.54 -35.32
N VAL A 526 -31.31 4.17 -36.42
CA VAL A 526 -32.17 5.06 -37.21
C VAL A 526 -33.51 4.39 -37.46
N LYS A 527 -34.62 5.12 -37.29
CA LYS A 527 -35.92 4.70 -37.84
C LYS A 527 -36.37 5.68 -38.90
N VAL A 528 -36.61 5.16 -40.10
CA VAL A 528 -37.17 5.93 -41.20
C VAL A 528 -38.69 5.73 -41.24
N THR A 529 -39.42 6.82 -41.31
CA THR A 529 -40.85 6.83 -41.59
C THR A 529 -41.08 7.22 -43.04
N VAL A 530 -41.53 6.27 -43.86
CA VAL A 530 -41.91 6.52 -45.25
C VAL A 530 -43.38 6.92 -45.31
N ARG A 531 -43.67 8.04 -45.99
CA ARG A 531 -45.03 8.52 -46.26
C ARG A 531 -45.42 8.12 -47.68
N ALA A 532 -46.42 7.26 -47.84
CA ALA A 532 -46.96 6.92 -49.15
C ALA A 532 -47.76 8.08 -49.76
N ARG A 533 -47.83 8.16 -51.10
CA ARG A 533 -48.79 9.04 -51.81
C ARG A 533 -50.15 8.31 -51.87
N GLY A 534 -51.20 8.89 -51.27
CA GLY A 534 -52.57 8.34 -51.27
C GLY A 534 -52.94 7.60 -49.96
N ALA A 535 -54.02 6.81 -49.98
CA ALA A 535 -54.56 6.09 -48.80
C ALA A 535 -53.69 4.91 -48.30
N GLY A 536 -52.43 4.84 -48.70
CA GLY A 536 -51.46 3.85 -48.22
C GLY A 536 -50.88 4.27 -46.86
N GLY A 537 -50.92 3.36 -45.89
CA GLY A 537 -50.48 3.61 -44.52
C GLY A 537 -49.00 4.03 -44.36
N LYS A 538 -48.67 4.45 -43.13
CA LYS A 538 -47.32 4.81 -42.69
C LYS A 538 -46.46 3.55 -42.55
N ARG A 539 -45.34 3.45 -43.27
CA ARG A 539 -44.34 2.36 -43.11
C ARG A 539 -43.16 2.89 -42.31
N VAL A 540 -42.77 2.16 -41.25
CA VAL A 540 -41.58 2.47 -40.43
C VAL A 540 -40.53 1.41 -40.69
N ILE A 541 -39.31 1.82 -41.04
CA ILE A 541 -38.18 0.95 -41.36
C ILE A 541 -37.08 1.21 -40.32
N PRO A 542 -36.76 0.25 -39.44
CA PRO A 542 -35.63 0.36 -38.52
C PRO A 542 -34.32 -0.05 -39.22
N PHE A 543 -33.24 0.67 -38.89
CA PHE A 543 -31.87 0.35 -39.30
C PHE A 543 -31.00 0.20 -38.06
N TYR A 544 -30.17 -0.84 -38.04
CA TYR A 544 -29.34 -1.18 -36.87
C TYR A 544 -27.89 -0.76 -37.05
N THR A 545 -27.47 -0.40 -38.27
CA THR A 545 -26.17 0.20 -38.54
C THR A 545 -26.30 1.43 -39.45
N MET A 546 -25.30 2.32 -39.38
CA MET A 546 -25.23 3.47 -40.29
C MET A 546 -25.03 3.07 -41.76
N PRO A 547 -24.16 2.11 -42.10
CA PRO A 547 -24.01 1.67 -43.49
C PRO A 547 -25.31 1.16 -44.13
N GLU A 548 -26.13 0.39 -43.41
CA GLU A 548 -27.45 -0.06 -43.90
C GLU A 548 -28.37 1.12 -44.21
N PHE A 549 -28.43 2.09 -43.29
CA PHE A 549 -29.25 3.29 -43.44
C PHE A 549 -28.77 4.15 -44.62
N GLU A 550 -27.46 4.40 -44.73
CA GLU A 550 -26.86 5.20 -45.79
C GLU A 550 -27.07 4.55 -47.17
N HIS A 551 -26.86 3.24 -47.26
CA HIS A 551 -27.15 2.50 -48.48
C HIS A 551 -28.62 2.63 -48.90
N TRP A 552 -29.55 2.46 -47.96
CA TRP A 552 -30.98 2.63 -48.23
C TRP A 552 -31.31 4.08 -48.62
N ARG A 553 -30.79 5.07 -47.90
CA ARG A 553 -30.97 6.51 -48.17
C ARG A 553 -30.55 6.85 -49.60
N ASP A 554 -29.40 6.33 -50.02
CA ASP A 554 -28.77 6.66 -51.29
C ASP A 554 -29.31 5.84 -52.47
N THR A 555 -30.14 4.82 -52.20
CA THR A 555 -30.83 3.98 -53.17
C THR A 555 -32.35 4.16 -53.10
N GLU A 556 -33.07 3.32 -52.37
CA GLU A 556 -34.53 3.31 -52.22
C GLU A 556 -35.09 4.63 -51.66
N GLY A 557 -34.36 5.27 -50.76
CA GLY A 557 -34.71 6.52 -50.11
C GLY A 557 -34.90 7.67 -51.11
N LYS A 558 -34.18 7.66 -52.24
CA LYS A 558 -34.35 8.67 -53.31
C LYS A 558 -35.70 8.57 -54.02
N GLN A 559 -36.38 7.41 -53.93
CA GLN A 559 -37.64 7.14 -54.64
C GLN A 559 -38.88 7.45 -53.79
N CYS A 560 -38.70 7.77 -52.50
CA CYS A 560 -39.80 7.91 -51.54
C CYS A 560 -39.72 9.25 -50.78
N ARG A 561 -40.86 9.74 -50.26
CA ARG A 561 -40.86 10.84 -49.28
C ARG A 561 -40.81 10.27 -47.88
N TRP A 562 -39.77 10.56 -47.13
CA TRP A 562 -39.57 10.01 -45.80
C TRP A 562 -39.02 11.03 -44.81
N THR A 563 -39.07 10.68 -43.53
CA THR A 563 -38.45 11.42 -42.43
C THR A 563 -37.70 10.43 -41.55
N GLN A 564 -36.48 10.75 -41.15
CA GLN A 564 -35.70 9.93 -40.22
C GLN A 564 -35.83 10.42 -38.78
N LYS A 565 -35.66 9.50 -37.84
CA LYS A 565 -35.39 9.81 -36.43
C LYS A 565 -34.16 9.02 -36.00
N TYR A 566 -33.16 9.74 -35.51
CA TYR A 566 -31.94 9.17 -34.95
C TYR A 566 -32.16 8.84 -33.46
N TYR A 567 -31.73 7.66 -33.03
CA TYR A 567 -31.83 7.20 -31.64
C TYR A 567 -30.46 7.31 -30.99
N LYS A 568 -30.13 8.53 -30.53
CA LYS A 568 -28.81 8.87 -29.96
C LYS A 568 -28.49 8.14 -28.65
N GLY A 569 -29.51 7.65 -27.96
CA GLY A 569 -29.38 6.86 -26.73
C GLY A 569 -30.70 6.21 -26.36
N LEU A 570 -30.66 5.17 -25.53
CA LEU A 570 -31.82 4.35 -25.16
C LEU A 570 -32.92 5.18 -24.48
N GLY A 571 -32.55 6.27 -23.80
CA GLY A 571 -33.48 7.24 -23.21
C GLY A 571 -34.37 8.00 -24.19
N THR A 572 -34.06 7.99 -25.49
CA THR A 572 -34.85 8.66 -26.53
C THR A 572 -36.02 7.82 -27.06
N SER A 573 -36.03 6.53 -26.71
CA SER A 573 -37.11 5.61 -27.05
C SER A 573 -38.29 5.80 -26.10
N THR A 574 -39.50 5.77 -26.65
CA THR A 574 -40.72 5.86 -25.84
C THR A 574 -40.98 4.55 -25.10
N PRO A 575 -41.75 4.57 -23.99
CA PRO A 575 -42.18 3.35 -23.31
C PRO A 575 -42.98 2.38 -24.19
N MET A 576 -43.57 2.85 -25.30
CA MET A 576 -44.25 1.99 -26.26
C MET A 576 -43.24 1.24 -27.14
N GLU A 577 -42.23 1.93 -27.64
CA GLU A 577 -41.12 1.31 -28.40
C GLU A 577 -40.35 0.32 -27.54
N ALA A 578 -40.13 0.63 -26.26
CA ALA A 578 -39.55 -0.32 -25.31
C ALA A 578 -40.38 -1.61 -25.26
N ARG A 579 -41.70 -1.51 -25.19
CA ARG A 579 -42.58 -2.70 -25.20
C ARG A 579 -42.51 -3.47 -26.52
N GLU A 580 -42.41 -2.78 -27.66
CA GLU A 580 -42.22 -3.40 -28.97
C GLU A 580 -40.90 -4.19 -29.04
N TYR A 581 -39.79 -3.59 -28.60
CA TYR A 581 -38.47 -4.25 -28.60
C TYR A 581 -38.47 -5.51 -27.73
N PHE A 582 -39.05 -5.43 -26.53
CA PHE A 582 -39.12 -6.57 -25.60
C PHE A 582 -40.15 -7.63 -26.02
N THR A 583 -41.17 -7.27 -26.81
CA THR A 583 -42.08 -8.26 -27.43
C THR A 583 -41.35 -9.06 -28.51
N ALA A 584 -40.46 -8.40 -29.25
CA ALA A 584 -39.60 -9.02 -30.26
C ALA A 584 -38.16 -9.20 -29.74
N LEU A 585 -38.00 -9.62 -28.47
CA LEU A 585 -36.71 -9.67 -27.80
C LEU A 585 -35.68 -10.49 -28.58
N ASP A 586 -36.07 -11.62 -29.16
CA ASP A 586 -35.16 -12.50 -29.91
C ASP A 586 -34.50 -11.81 -31.13
N ARG A 587 -35.10 -10.75 -31.67
CA ARG A 587 -34.48 -9.94 -32.75
C ARG A 587 -33.46 -8.93 -32.22
N HIS A 588 -33.61 -8.53 -30.97
CA HIS A 588 -32.79 -7.51 -30.31
C HIS A 588 -31.73 -8.15 -29.40
N LEU A 589 -31.81 -9.46 -29.19
CA LEU A 589 -30.90 -10.22 -28.35
C LEU A 589 -29.79 -10.83 -29.21
N LYS A 590 -28.55 -10.44 -28.94
CA LYS A 590 -27.36 -11.15 -29.44
C LYS A 590 -26.67 -11.86 -28.28
N ARG A 591 -25.96 -12.94 -28.59
CA ARG A 591 -25.20 -13.74 -27.61
C ARG A 591 -23.72 -13.53 -27.87
N PHE A 592 -22.89 -13.46 -26.82
CA PHE A 592 -21.46 -13.63 -27.00
C PHE A 592 -21.13 -15.12 -27.01
N HIS A 593 -20.26 -15.52 -27.92
CA HIS A 593 -19.70 -16.87 -27.93
C HIS A 593 -18.87 -17.08 -26.64
N ALA A 594 -18.82 -18.32 -26.13
CA ALA A 594 -17.89 -18.67 -25.05
C ALA A 594 -16.43 -18.40 -25.46
N LEU A 595 -15.52 -18.13 -24.53
CA LEU A 595 -14.13 -17.84 -24.93
C LEU A 595 -13.52 -18.97 -25.79
N GLN A 596 -12.93 -18.59 -26.91
CA GLN A 596 -12.24 -19.49 -27.85
C GLN A 596 -10.83 -18.99 -28.19
N GLY A 597 -9.96 -19.92 -28.58
CA GLY A 597 -8.68 -19.64 -29.22
C GLY A 597 -7.90 -18.49 -28.57
N GLU A 598 -7.78 -17.38 -29.30
CA GLU A 598 -7.01 -16.19 -28.91
C GLU A 598 -7.84 -15.07 -28.25
N ASP A 599 -9.11 -15.30 -27.91
CA ASP A 599 -9.99 -14.25 -27.35
C ASP A 599 -9.37 -13.57 -26.12
N LYS A 600 -8.76 -14.36 -25.22
CA LYS A 600 -8.07 -13.82 -24.04
C LYS A 600 -6.89 -12.92 -24.42
N ASN A 601 -6.19 -13.23 -25.50
CA ASN A 601 -5.08 -12.41 -26.00
C ASN A 601 -5.60 -11.08 -26.55
N TYR A 602 -6.74 -11.08 -27.26
CA TYR A 602 -7.38 -9.85 -27.73
C TYR A 602 -7.94 -9.00 -26.58
N ILE A 603 -8.56 -9.62 -25.56
CA ILE A 603 -8.99 -8.90 -24.35
C ILE A 603 -7.77 -8.25 -23.68
N ASP A 604 -6.66 -8.99 -23.55
CA ASP A 604 -5.44 -8.45 -22.97
C ASP A 604 -4.84 -7.33 -23.84
N LEU A 605 -4.81 -7.46 -25.16
CA LEU A 605 -4.39 -6.41 -26.11
C LEU A 605 -5.18 -5.12 -25.88
N ALA A 606 -6.51 -5.23 -25.80
CA ALA A 606 -7.39 -4.08 -25.65
C ALA A 606 -7.24 -3.38 -24.29
N PHE A 607 -7.11 -4.13 -23.18
CA PHE A 607 -7.24 -3.58 -21.82
C PHE A 607 -5.95 -3.54 -21.00
N SER A 608 -4.86 -4.19 -21.42
CA SER A 608 -3.57 -4.14 -20.73
C SER A 608 -2.87 -2.80 -20.94
N LYS A 609 -2.50 -2.10 -19.86
CA LYS A 609 -1.76 -0.83 -19.99
C LYS A 609 -0.37 -0.99 -20.59
N LYS A 610 0.19 -2.20 -20.52
CA LYS A 610 1.53 -2.53 -21.03
C LYS A 610 1.58 -2.66 -22.54
N LYS A 611 0.42 -2.86 -23.19
CA LYS A 611 0.29 -3.09 -24.64
C LYS A 611 -0.05 -1.83 -25.43
N ALA A 612 0.49 -0.69 -25.00
CA ALA A 612 0.20 0.59 -25.66
C ALA A 612 0.69 0.62 -27.11
N ASP A 613 1.90 0.10 -27.38
CA ASP A 613 2.46 0.08 -28.74
C ASP A 613 1.82 -1.02 -29.60
N GLU A 614 1.55 -2.20 -29.05
CA GLU A 614 0.77 -3.24 -29.75
C GLU A 614 -0.63 -2.73 -30.17
N ARG A 615 -1.29 -1.90 -29.34
CA ARG A 615 -2.55 -1.26 -29.74
C ARG A 615 -2.39 -0.24 -30.87
N LYS A 616 -1.23 0.42 -31.00
CA LYS A 616 -0.99 1.32 -32.14
C LYS A 616 -0.90 0.52 -33.43
N GLU A 617 -0.16 -0.59 -33.42
CA GLU A 617 -0.05 -1.50 -34.55
C GLU A 617 -1.42 -2.09 -34.92
N TRP A 618 -2.20 -2.48 -33.91
CA TRP A 618 -3.58 -2.94 -34.08
C TRP A 618 -4.48 -1.89 -34.75
N LEU A 619 -4.41 -0.63 -34.32
CA LEU A 619 -5.17 0.47 -34.92
C LEU A 619 -4.68 0.82 -36.32
N GLN A 620 -3.39 0.69 -36.61
CA GLN A 620 -2.85 0.86 -37.96
C GLN A 620 -3.37 -0.21 -38.94
N GLY A 621 -3.67 -1.41 -38.45
CA GLY A 621 -4.27 -2.47 -39.25
C GLY A 621 -5.77 -2.30 -39.52
N PHE A 622 -6.43 -1.28 -38.95
CA PHE A 622 -7.86 -1.04 -39.16
C PHE A 622 -8.15 -0.65 -40.62
N LEU A 623 -9.03 -1.39 -41.27
CA LEU A 623 -9.53 -1.06 -42.60
C LEU A 623 -10.89 -0.35 -42.49
N PRO A 624 -11.05 0.88 -43.02
CA PRO A 624 -12.33 1.56 -43.06
C PRO A 624 -13.42 0.71 -43.70
N GLY A 625 -14.61 0.68 -43.10
CA GLY A 625 -15.71 -0.20 -43.49
C GLY A 625 -15.75 -1.52 -42.71
N THR A 626 -14.75 -1.83 -41.88
CA THR A 626 -14.81 -2.96 -40.94
C THR A 626 -15.86 -2.69 -39.87
N HIS A 627 -16.90 -3.52 -39.83
CA HIS A 627 -17.95 -3.48 -38.81
C HIS A 627 -18.45 -4.91 -38.54
N LEU A 628 -19.16 -5.09 -37.42
CA LEU A 628 -19.77 -6.36 -37.09
C LEU A 628 -20.96 -6.64 -38.02
N ASP A 629 -21.12 -7.90 -38.43
CA ASP A 629 -22.27 -8.31 -39.25
C ASP A 629 -23.59 -8.07 -38.48
N PRO A 630 -24.53 -7.26 -39.02
CA PRO A 630 -25.80 -6.96 -38.37
C PRO A 630 -26.67 -8.20 -38.15
N GLU A 631 -26.56 -9.24 -38.97
CA GLU A 631 -27.38 -10.45 -38.89
C GLU A 631 -26.80 -11.51 -37.95
N ILE A 632 -25.58 -11.32 -37.44
CA ILE A 632 -24.93 -12.30 -36.57
C ILE A 632 -25.71 -12.45 -35.25
N THR A 633 -26.03 -13.70 -34.89
CA THR A 633 -26.77 -14.00 -33.65
C THR A 633 -25.84 -14.32 -32.48
N GLU A 634 -24.65 -14.83 -32.78
CA GLU A 634 -23.61 -15.18 -31.82
C GLU A 634 -22.28 -14.51 -32.19
N ILE A 635 -21.79 -13.64 -31.31
CA ILE A 635 -20.66 -12.73 -31.53
C ILE A 635 -19.39 -13.36 -30.93
N PRO A 636 -18.39 -13.72 -31.74
CA PRO A 636 -17.06 -14.05 -31.24
C PRO A 636 -16.42 -12.85 -30.53
N ILE A 637 -15.76 -13.07 -29.39
CA ILE A 637 -15.17 -11.96 -28.62
C ILE A 637 -14.04 -11.27 -29.42
N SER A 638 -13.24 -12.04 -30.17
CA SER A 638 -12.27 -11.49 -31.13
C SER A 638 -12.91 -10.55 -32.14
N ASP A 639 -14.08 -10.88 -32.67
CA ASP A 639 -14.80 -10.08 -33.66
C ASP A 639 -15.37 -8.82 -33.03
N PHE A 640 -15.96 -8.92 -31.83
CA PHE A 640 -16.37 -7.74 -31.07
C PHE A 640 -15.19 -6.77 -30.88
N ILE A 641 -14.01 -7.29 -30.48
CA ILE A 641 -12.84 -6.44 -30.26
C ILE A 641 -12.38 -5.79 -31.58
N ASN A 642 -12.20 -6.59 -32.63
CA ASN A 642 -11.61 -6.15 -33.90
C ASN A 642 -12.58 -5.44 -34.85
N LYS A 643 -13.90 -5.50 -34.61
CA LYS A 643 -14.92 -4.92 -35.51
C LYS A 643 -15.83 -3.89 -34.83
N GLU A 644 -15.92 -3.86 -33.50
CA GLU A 644 -16.76 -2.91 -32.76
C GLU A 644 -15.94 -2.05 -31.77
N LEU A 645 -15.17 -2.68 -30.87
CA LEU A 645 -14.35 -1.94 -29.89
C LEU A 645 -13.24 -1.10 -30.55
N ILE A 646 -12.74 -1.56 -31.70
CA ILE A 646 -11.76 -0.79 -32.50
C ILE A 646 -12.34 0.55 -32.96
N LEU A 647 -13.64 0.61 -33.28
CA LEU A 647 -14.32 1.83 -33.72
C LEU A 647 -14.35 2.87 -32.60
N PHE A 648 -14.58 2.41 -31.37
CA PHE A 648 -14.42 3.26 -30.19
C PHE A 648 -13.00 3.79 -30.07
N SER A 649 -11.99 2.94 -30.21
CA SER A 649 -10.59 3.34 -30.05
C SER A 649 -10.15 4.35 -31.12
N MET A 650 -10.59 4.15 -32.37
CA MET A 650 -10.38 5.10 -33.47
C MET A 650 -11.05 6.45 -33.18
N SER A 651 -12.32 6.43 -32.75
CA SER A 651 -13.04 7.65 -32.38
C SER A 651 -12.44 8.37 -31.17
N ASP A 652 -11.97 7.62 -30.18
CA ASP A 652 -11.33 8.18 -29.00
C ASP A 652 -10.05 8.94 -29.36
N ASN A 653 -9.26 8.40 -30.30
CA ASN A 653 -8.12 9.12 -30.87
C ASN A 653 -8.56 10.38 -31.62
N VAL A 654 -9.56 10.29 -32.50
CA VAL A 654 -10.07 11.43 -33.28
C VAL A 654 -10.55 12.57 -32.37
N ARG A 655 -11.25 12.26 -31.28
CA ARG A 655 -11.75 13.29 -30.34
C ARG A 655 -10.69 13.79 -29.35
N SER A 656 -9.61 13.04 -29.13
CA SER A 656 -8.61 13.33 -28.11
C SER A 656 -7.31 13.92 -28.64
N ILE A 657 -6.93 13.62 -29.88
CA ILE A 657 -5.70 14.05 -30.54
C ILE A 657 -6.04 15.19 -31.52
N PRO A 658 -5.34 16.34 -31.47
CA PRO A 658 -5.60 17.43 -32.39
C PRO A 658 -5.11 17.13 -33.81
N SER A 659 -5.70 17.78 -34.81
CA SER A 659 -5.14 17.76 -36.18
C SER A 659 -3.84 18.56 -36.24
N VAL A 660 -2.93 18.14 -37.12
CA VAL A 660 -1.64 18.82 -37.34
C VAL A 660 -1.82 20.18 -38.02
N LEU A 661 -2.90 20.38 -38.76
CA LEU A 661 -3.13 21.60 -39.53
C LEU A 661 -3.57 22.78 -38.65
N ASP A 662 -4.55 22.54 -37.77
CA ASP A 662 -5.17 23.59 -36.95
C ASP A 662 -4.83 23.51 -35.46
N GLY A 663 -4.25 22.38 -35.02
CA GLY A 663 -3.98 22.12 -33.60
C GLY A 663 -5.24 21.90 -32.77
N PHE A 664 -6.41 21.70 -33.38
CA PHE A 664 -7.67 21.52 -32.68
C PHE A 664 -8.17 20.08 -32.68
N LYS A 665 -8.85 19.76 -31.58
CA LYS A 665 -9.75 18.60 -31.47
C LYS A 665 -11.13 18.96 -32.01
N PRO A 666 -11.94 18.00 -32.48
CA PRO A 666 -13.29 18.26 -32.99
C PRO A 666 -14.17 19.12 -32.07
N GLY A 667 -14.13 18.89 -30.75
CA GLY A 667 -14.89 19.73 -29.80
C GLY A 667 -14.48 21.21 -29.81
N GLN A 668 -13.19 21.51 -29.91
CA GLN A 668 -12.67 22.88 -29.98
C GLN A 668 -13.03 23.54 -31.31
N ARG A 669 -12.93 22.76 -32.38
CA ARG A 669 -13.26 23.15 -33.74
C ARG A 669 -14.74 23.51 -33.90
N LYS A 670 -15.64 22.67 -33.40
CA LYS A 670 -17.08 22.95 -33.34
C LYS A 670 -17.40 24.22 -32.54
N VAL A 671 -16.73 24.43 -31.40
CA VAL A 671 -16.88 25.69 -30.64
C VAL A 671 -16.51 26.89 -31.49
N LEU A 672 -15.35 26.86 -32.15
CA LEU A 672 -14.87 27.97 -32.95
C LEU A 672 -15.74 28.22 -34.19
N TYR A 673 -16.13 27.15 -34.89
CA TYR A 673 -17.08 27.22 -36.00
C TYR A 673 -18.42 27.80 -35.56
N GLY A 674 -18.95 27.40 -34.39
CA GLY A 674 -20.15 27.98 -33.82
C GLY A 674 -20.02 29.49 -33.54
N CYS A 675 -18.88 29.92 -32.98
CA CYS A 675 -18.58 31.34 -32.79
C CYS A 675 -18.53 32.13 -34.12
N PHE A 676 -17.98 31.52 -35.17
CA PHE A 676 -17.90 32.09 -36.51
C PHE A 676 -19.27 32.21 -37.17
N LYS A 677 -20.07 31.14 -37.12
CA LYS A 677 -21.45 31.08 -37.64
C LYS A 677 -22.36 32.10 -36.94
N LYS A 678 -22.22 32.24 -35.63
CA LYS A 678 -22.96 33.24 -34.83
C LYS A 678 -22.48 34.67 -35.07
N LYS A 679 -21.30 34.87 -35.68
CA LYS A 679 -20.58 36.14 -35.74
C LYS A 679 -20.46 36.75 -34.34
N LEU A 680 -19.90 35.99 -33.40
CA LEU A 680 -19.82 36.37 -31.98
C LEU A 680 -18.89 37.57 -31.77
N ARG A 681 -19.44 38.78 -31.86
CA ARG A 681 -18.74 40.08 -31.69
C ARG A 681 -18.96 40.73 -30.32
N SER A 682 -19.90 40.21 -29.55
CA SER A 682 -20.24 40.68 -28.22
C SER A 682 -20.27 39.52 -27.24
N GLU A 683 -20.13 39.81 -25.96
CA GLU A 683 -20.12 38.80 -24.91
C GLU A 683 -21.41 37.95 -24.85
N ILE A 684 -21.22 36.66 -24.56
CA ILE A 684 -22.28 35.68 -24.32
C ILE A 684 -21.91 34.81 -23.11
N LYS A 685 -22.90 34.37 -22.34
CA LYS A 685 -22.65 33.42 -21.25
C LYS A 685 -22.11 32.10 -21.80
N VAL A 686 -21.11 31.52 -21.14
CA VAL A 686 -20.51 30.24 -21.56
C VAL A 686 -21.57 29.13 -21.65
N ALA A 687 -22.53 29.08 -20.72
CA ALA A 687 -23.63 28.12 -20.77
C ALA A 687 -24.51 28.27 -22.02
N GLN A 688 -24.77 29.51 -22.46
CA GLN A 688 -25.57 29.77 -23.66
C GLN A 688 -24.78 29.47 -24.94
N LEU A 689 -23.48 29.76 -24.95
CA LEU A 689 -22.61 29.41 -26.07
C LEU A 689 -22.50 27.89 -26.23
N ALA A 690 -22.36 27.13 -25.15
CA ALA A 690 -22.33 25.67 -25.18
C ALA A 690 -23.60 25.08 -25.81
N GLY A 691 -24.79 25.54 -25.39
CA GLY A 691 -26.06 25.12 -25.98
C GLY A 691 -26.17 25.48 -27.47
N TYR A 692 -25.79 26.72 -27.83
CA TYR A 692 -25.79 27.17 -29.23
C TYR A 692 -24.86 26.33 -30.12
N VAL A 693 -23.63 26.08 -29.67
CA VAL A 693 -22.67 25.23 -30.39
C VAL A 693 -23.24 23.83 -30.54
N SER A 694 -23.79 23.25 -29.47
CA SER A 694 -24.34 21.91 -29.50
C SER A 694 -25.45 21.75 -30.55
N GLU A 695 -26.37 22.72 -30.60
CA GLU A 695 -27.49 22.75 -31.54
C GLU A 695 -27.04 22.92 -33.01
N ASN A 696 -26.01 23.73 -33.25
CA ASN A 696 -25.65 24.20 -34.61
C ASN A 696 -24.48 23.45 -35.25
N THR A 697 -23.89 22.46 -34.56
CA THR A 697 -22.69 21.74 -34.99
C THR A 697 -22.80 20.21 -34.88
N GLY A 698 -24.02 19.69 -34.73
CA GLY A 698 -24.23 18.24 -34.59
C GLY A 698 -23.39 17.64 -33.45
N TYR A 699 -23.28 18.34 -32.32
CA TYR A 699 -22.51 17.82 -31.19
C TYR A 699 -23.34 16.76 -30.47
N HIS A 700 -22.90 15.50 -30.57
CA HIS A 700 -23.65 14.36 -30.06
C HIS A 700 -23.35 13.99 -28.60
N HIS A 701 -22.36 14.64 -27.97
CA HIS A 701 -22.10 14.47 -26.54
C HIS A 701 -22.86 15.51 -25.69
N GLY A 702 -22.94 15.29 -24.39
CA GLY A 702 -23.66 16.21 -23.50
C GLY A 702 -23.06 17.62 -23.48
N GLU A 703 -23.90 18.67 -23.53
CA GLU A 703 -23.46 20.08 -23.55
C GLU A 703 -22.47 20.45 -22.43
N GLN A 704 -22.53 19.75 -21.30
CA GLN A 704 -21.60 19.93 -20.18
C GLN A 704 -20.13 19.69 -20.56
N SER A 705 -19.82 18.86 -21.57
CA SER A 705 -18.43 18.64 -22.04
C SER A 705 -17.92 19.78 -22.94
N LEU A 706 -18.80 20.58 -23.53
CA LEU A 706 -18.42 21.79 -24.29
C LEU A 706 -18.00 22.93 -23.37
N VAL A 707 -18.59 23.03 -22.17
CA VAL A 707 -18.24 24.07 -21.19
C VAL A 707 -16.74 24.12 -20.87
N PRO A 708 -16.08 23.04 -20.40
CA PRO A 708 -14.65 23.08 -20.12
C PRO A 708 -13.82 23.30 -21.39
N THR A 709 -14.32 22.88 -22.56
CA THR A 709 -13.67 23.16 -23.85
C THR A 709 -13.65 24.66 -24.15
N ILE A 710 -14.80 25.35 -24.01
CA ILE A 710 -14.92 26.80 -24.18
C ILE A 710 -14.04 27.54 -23.17
N ILE A 711 -14.07 27.13 -21.90
CA ILE A 711 -13.26 27.74 -20.85
C ILE A 711 -11.77 27.58 -21.15
N GLY A 712 -11.34 26.38 -21.54
CA GLY A 712 -9.96 26.11 -21.92
C GLY A 712 -9.48 26.97 -23.09
N LEU A 713 -10.32 27.20 -24.11
CA LEU A 713 -10.02 28.09 -25.23
C LEU A 713 -9.93 29.59 -24.85
N ALA A 714 -10.52 29.97 -23.71
CA ALA A 714 -10.56 31.35 -23.23
C ALA A 714 -9.49 31.68 -22.17
N GLN A 715 -8.98 30.67 -21.45
CA GLN A 715 -8.01 30.86 -20.36
C GLN A 715 -6.77 31.66 -20.79
N ASN A 716 -6.36 32.61 -19.92
CA ASN A 716 -5.28 33.57 -20.19
C ASN A 716 -4.22 33.67 -19.07
N PHE A 717 -4.21 32.76 -18.09
CA PHE A 717 -3.19 32.76 -17.05
C PHE A 717 -1.84 32.25 -17.59
N ILE A 718 -0.73 32.64 -16.97
CA ILE A 718 0.62 32.20 -17.37
C ILE A 718 0.70 30.67 -17.36
N GLY A 719 1.02 30.09 -18.52
CA GLY A 719 1.09 28.63 -18.73
C GLY A 719 -0.21 27.99 -19.25
N SER A 720 -1.21 28.80 -19.65
CA SER A 720 -2.39 28.34 -20.40
C SER A 720 -2.18 28.45 -21.91
N ASN A 721 -2.89 29.33 -22.61
CA ASN A 721 -2.78 29.53 -24.05
C ASN A 721 -1.80 30.66 -24.37
N ASN A 722 -0.86 30.43 -25.29
CA ASN A 722 -0.04 31.51 -25.85
C ASN A 722 -0.91 32.56 -26.57
N ILE A 723 -1.95 32.08 -27.25
CA ILE A 723 -2.98 32.90 -27.88
C ILE A 723 -4.34 32.26 -27.55
N ASN A 724 -5.12 32.91 -26.70
CA ASN A 724 -6.49 32.50 -26.39
C ASN A 724 -7.43 32.95 -27.52
N VAL A 725 -8.11 32.00 -28.17
CA VAL A 725 -9.01 32.29 -29.30
C VAL A 725 -10.36 32.86 -28.86
N LEU A 726 -10.67 32.76 -27.57
CA LEU A 726 -11.82 33.38 -26.92
C LEU A 726 -11.35 34.29 -25.77
N LYS A 727 -12.09 35.35 -25.46
CA LYS A 727 -11.79 36.23 -24.31
C LYS A 727 -12.38 35.68 -23.00
N PRO A 728 -11.62 35.71 -21.88
CA PRO A 728 -12.10 35.26 -20.57
C PRO A 728 -12.80 36.40 -19.81
N ASN A 729 -14.08 36.66 -20.11
CA ASN A 729 -14.84 37.74 -19.45
C ASN A 729 -15.45 37.21 -18.13
N GLY A 730 -14.68 37.29 -17.06
CA GLY A 730 -15.03 36.80 -15.72
C GLY A 730 -13.94 35.88 -15.15
N SER A 731 -14.29 35.05 -14.16
CA SER A 731 -13.34 34.13 -13.54
C SER A 731 -13.22 32.82 -14.32
N PHE A 732 -12.27 32.75 -15.26
CA PHE A 732 -11.97 31.56 -16.07
C PHE A 732 -10.91 30.62 -15.45
N GLY A 733 -10.66 30.79 -14.16
CA GLY A 733 -9.64 30.08 -13.40
C GLY A 733 -8.30 30.79 -13.41
N SER A 734 -7.40 30.32 -12.56
CA SER A 734 -6.10 30.93 -12.31
C SER A 734 -4.98 29.91 -12.34
N ARG A 735 -3.74 30.40 -12.36
CA ARG A 735 -2.55 29.55 -12.26
C ARG A 735 -2.51 28.74 -10.96
N ALA A 736 -3.13 29.22 -9.88
CA ALA A 736 -3.07 28.57 -8.57
C ALA A 736 -3.62 27.14 -8.58
N ALA A 737 -4.64 26.87 -9.40
CA ALA A 737 -5.22 25.55 -9.57
C ALA A 737 -5.06 25.00 -11.00
N GLY A 738 -4.17 25.59 -11.80
CA GLY A 738 -4.01 25.24 -13.22
C GLY A 738 -5.30 25.41 -14.02
N GLY A 739 -6.09 26.45 -13.71
CA GLY A 739 -7.34 26.77 -14.39
C GLY A 739 -8.56 25.99 -13.90
N LYS A 740 -8.45 25.10 -12.90
CA LYS A 740 -9.60 24.31 -12.40
C LYS A 740 -10.55 25.08 -11.47
N ASP A 741 -10.16 26.27 -11.05
CA ASP A 741 -10.85 27.20 -10.16
C ASP A 741 -11.73 28.22 -10.92
N PHE A 742 -12.18 27.86 -12.12
CA PHE A 742 -13.12 28.68 -12.89
C PHE A 742 -14.50 28.74 -12.23
N SER A 743 -15.19 29.87 -12.41
CA SER A 743 -16.58 30.03 -11.96
C SER A 743 -17.55 29.27 -12.87
N ALA A 744 -18.67 28.79 -12.32
CA ALA A 744 -19.66 28.04 -13.08
C ALA A 744 -20.12 28.79 -14.36
N ALA A 745 -20.33 28.04 -15.45
CA ALA A 745 -20.62 28.57 -16.80
C ALA A 745 -21.79 29.54 -16.92
N ARG A 746 -22.69 29.54 -15.93
CA ARG A 746 -23.84 30.46 -15.86
C ARG A 746 -23.46 31.89 -15.42
N TYR A 747 -22.27 32.07 -14.85
CA TYR A 747 -21.79 33.35 -14.30
C TYR A 747 -20.69 34.02 -15.13
N ILE A 748 -20.10 33.29 -16.07
CA ILE A 748 -18.96 33.77 -16.86
C ILE A 748 -19.34 33.93 -18.33
N PHE A 749 -18.72 34.92 -18.96
CA PHE A 749 -19.01 35.34 -20.32
C PHE A 749 -17.78 35.19 -21.20
N THR A 750 -17.99 35.05 -22.49
CA THR A 750 -16.90 34.99 -23.46
C THR A 750 -17.30 35.62 -24.77
N GLU A 751 -16.33 35.97 -25.59
CA GLU A 751 -16.48 36.44 -26.96
C GLU A 751 -15.27 36.04 -27.79
N LEU A 752 -15.35 36.19 -29.10
CA LEU A 752 -14.23 35.88 -29.98
C LEU A 752 -13.08 36.88 -29.78
N SER A 753 -11.85 36.39 -29.56
CA SER A 753 -10.67 37.27 -29.52
C SER A 753 -10.45 37.94 -30.87
N GLU A 754 -10.01 39.19 -30.87
CA GLU A 754 -9.81 39.98 -32.11
C GLU A 754 -8.77 39.36 -33.04
N ILE A 755 -7.74 38.73 -32.46
CA ILE A 755 -6.68 38.05 -33.22
C ILE A 755 -7.18 36.77 -33.91
N THR A 756 -8.28 36.17 -33.43
CA THR A 756 -8.74 34.86 -33.91
C THR A 756 -9.12 34.87 -35.38
N ARG A 757 -9.76 35.94 -35.88
CA ARG A 757 -10.05 36.08 -37.32
C ARG A 757 -8.86 36.53 -38.17
N LYS A 758 -7.73 36.89 -37.56
CA LYS A 758 -6.45 37.06 -38.27
C LYS A 758 -5.74 35.72 -38.44
N ILE A 759 -5.92 34.80 -37.49
CA ILE A 759 -5.37 33.44 -37.55
C ILE A 759 -6.22 32.55 -38.48
N PHE A 760 -7.54 32.60 -38.31
CA PHE A 760 -8.51 31.90 -39.15
C PHE A 760 -9.20 32.91 -40.07
N ASN A 761 -8.57 33.15 -41.23
CA ASN A 761 -8.96 34.22 -42.14
C ASN A 761 -10.34 33.89 -42.77
N PRO A 762 -11.32 34.82 -42.72
CA PRO A 762 -12.62 34.62 -43.36
C PRO A 762 -12.56 34.32 -44.86
N LEU A 763 -11.47 34.70 -45.55
CA LEU A 763 -11.26 34.38 -46.96
C LEU A 763 -11.03 32.88 -47.20
N ASP A 764 -10.60 32.14 -46.17
CA ASP A 764 -10.38 30.69 -46.24
C ASP A 764 -11.69 29.92 -46.00
N ASP A 765 -12.71 30.54 -45.38
CA ASP A 765 -13.98 29.90 -45.03
C ASP A 765 -14.64 29.16 -46.24
N PRO A 766 -14.64 29.69 -47.49
CA PRO A 766 -15.19 28.98 -48.66
C PRO A 766 -14.30 27.88 -49.24
N LEU A 767 -13.01 27.83 -48.87
CA LEU A 767 -12.04 26.86 -49.40
C LEU A 767 -12.07 25.54 -48.65
N TYR A 768 -12.60 25.53 -47.42
CA TYR A 768 -12.68 24.31 -46.65
C TYR A 768 -13.75 23.36 -47.16
N THR A 769 -13.43 22.08 -47.15
CA THR A 769 -14.45 21.03 -47.21
C THR A 769 -15.14 20.98 -45.86
N TYR A 770 -16.46 20.88 -45.83
CA TYR A 770 -17.21 20.83 -44.59
C TYR A 770 -17.83 19.47 -44.38
N VAL A 771 -17.76 18.99 -43.14
CA VAL A 771 -18.47 17.81 -42.69
C VAL A 771 -19.96 18.13 -42.66
N GLN A 772 -20.76 17.27 -43.28
CA GLN A 772 -22.22 17.29 -43.18
C GLN A 772 -22.66 16.24 -42.16
N ASP A 773 -23.55 16.67 -41.25
CA ASP A 773 -24.26 15.81 -40.33
C ASP A 773 -25.76 16.05 -40.56
N ASP A 774 -26.45 15.01 -41.04
CA ASP A 774 -27.77 15.11 -41.69
C ASP A 774 -27.77 16.16 -42.84
N GLU A 775 -28.52 17.26 -42.67
CA GLU A 775 -28.60 18.36 -43.64
C GLU A 775 -27.79 19.59 -43.19
N GLN A 776 -27.09 19.51 -42.05
CA GLN A 776 -26.37 20.64 -41.47
C GLN A 776 -24.86 20.55 -41.71
N THR A 777 -24.30 21.67 -42.15
CA THR A 777 -22.85 21.91 -42.10
C THR A 777 -22.44 22.11 -40.64
N VAL A 778 -21.56 21.24 -40.15
CA VAL A 778 -21.26 21.18 -38.71
C VAL A 778 -19.87 21.66 -38.32
N GLU A 779 -18.86 21.40 -39.14
CA GLU A 779 -17.50 21.90 -38.98
C GLU A 779 -16.69 21.69 -40.27
N PRO A 780 -15.60 22.45 -40.48
CA PRO A 780 -14.66 22.16 -41.57
C PRO A 780 -13.86 20.87 -41.32
N GLU A 781 -13.47 20.21 -42.40
CA GLU A 781 -12.60 19.04 -42.43
C GLU A 781 -11.14 19.53 -42.57
N TRP A 782 -10.25 19.07 -41.67
CA TRP A 782 -8.83 19.45 -41.62
C TRP A 782 -7.91 18.25 -41.44
#